data_AF-A0A821VKF1-F1
#
_entry.id   AF-A0A821VKF1-F1
#
_cell.length_a   1.000
_cell.length_b   1.000
_cell.length_c   1.000
_cell.angle_alpha   90.00
_cell.angle_beta   90.00
_cell.angle_gamma   90.00
#
_symmetry.space_group_name_H-M   'P 1'
#
loop_
_entity.id
_entity.type
_entity.pdbx_description
1 polymer ?
#
loop_
_entity_poly.entity_id
_entity_poly.type
_entity_poly.pdbx_seq_one_letter_code
_entity_poly.pdbx_strand_id
1 'polypeptide(L)'
;MQKSKNSCRKVIIEDANIPYNFSIDRNKNKLFFCINADELCDQSFQSAVVDLDTASPWIIPSIRNGFASAVDNNTSTVYLAGSDGIYRYNDHVKDIEKPAIIENIDIFDMKFNELLYFIDTANLNLYVLKNGKKVCITVIEEYGIQHFTFAGHLVIFSNSNGLYYLDKNNNKNSPVWFTNNVNNIRGLVTDVEGVPHIVAQDGIYSIDLKTMNVNKLMTLQDGFALDFDRFNNMVYSDGRSSHLRNDLEMLLIVATFCVLLATVGGSPNAKFVEELVKNNVFGSVSSRVLEDARLDVPQLVRKYKYPLEEHHVITPDGYILTLHRIPHGRDRNTQSGNKPAVLVMHGLLCSSADWVLTGPGVGLGYILAEEGFDVWLGNNRGNYYSRRHLLLDPNDTNSTAFWKFSLDEMGNVDLSSSIDYILRRTSRPNLHYIGMSQGTTIYFVLGSLRPDFSEKIASAHMLAPVVFNTGNGSPLMDTVAPIVAAVMSWATDNGFGELLPKSDLMADIARRYCRDGVATQSLCSTILFMLGGWSESQHNATLLPVKLAHTPAGASLRQFAHLTQNMASKKFRRYDYGPIQNMLRYGKTQPPEYNLLNIKNPVFLHYSDGDSRTNDIDINLLYDLLDTTKELIRVPDDNFSHVDFMWGKNAKTVLYDRVISEIRKIESSQK
;
A
#
# COMPACT_ATOMS: atom_id res chain seq x y z
N MET A 1 -40.25 19.60 18.43
CA MET A 1 -40.51 19.80 16.98
C MET A 1 -39.80 21.08 16.54
N GLN A 2 -38.58 20.96 16.03
CA GLN A 2 -37.93 22.00 15.25
C GLN A 2 -37.36 21.29 14.02
N LYS A 3 -37.92 21.65 12.86
CA LYS A 3 -37.74 20.99 11.57
C LYS A 3 -36.26 20.90 11.21
N SER A 4 -35.80 19.71 10.82
CA SER A 4 -34.57 19.52 10.07
C SER A 4 -34.60 20.42 8.84
N LYS A 5 -33.82 21.50 8.85
CA LYS A 5 -33.47 22.18 7.60
C LYS A 5 -32.65 21.18 6.78
N ASN A 6 -33.18 20.76 5.64
CA ASN A 6 -32.42 20.02 4.64
C ASN A 6 -31.15 20.84 4.31
N SER A 7 -29.99 20.36 4.75
CA SER A 7 -28.69 20.90 4.37
C SER A 7 -28.46 20.60 2.88
N CYS A 8 -28.72 21.57 2.01
CA CYS A 8 -28.49 21.44 0.57
C CYS A 8 -27.00 21.70 0.29
N ARG A 9 -26.23 20.64 0.02
CA ARG A 9 -24.83 20.74 -0.40
C ARG A 9 -24.78 21.26 -1.84
N LYS A 10 -24.08 22.37 -2.08
CA LYS A 10 -23.78 22.91 -3.42
C LYS A 10 -22.30 22.68 -3.73
N VAL A 11 -22.00 22.17 -4.92
CA VAL A 11 -20.61 22.04 -5.40
C VAL A 11 -20.21 23.35 -6.08
N ILE A 12 -19.02 23.87 -5.73
CA ILE A 12 -18.50 25.15 -6.26
C ILE A 12 -17.50 24.87 -7.39
N ILE A 13 -16.54 23.97 -7.16
CA ILE A 13 -15.59 23.48 -8.15
C ILE A 13 -15.51 21.95 -8.02
N GLU A 14 -15.44 21.25 -9.16
CA GLU A 14 -15.11 19.82 -9.24
C GLU A 14 -13.66 19.65 -9.75
N ASP A 15 -13.01 18.55 -9.37
CA ASP A 15 -11.65 18.17 -9.81
C ASP A 15 -10.55 19.23 -9.60
N ALA A 16 -10.70 20.09 -8.60
CA ALA A 16 -9.59 20.95 -8.17
C ALA A 16 -8.53 20.08 -7.50
N ASN A 17 -7.29 20.11 -8.00
CA ASN A 17 -6.17 19.24 -7.60
C ASN A 17 -5.74 19.44 -6.12
N ILE A 18 -6.52 18.83 -5.23
CA ILE A 18 -6.42 18.84 -3.77
C ILE A 18 -6.31 20.27 -3.18
N PRO A 19 -7.43 20.98 -2.97
CA PRO A 19 -7.43 22.34 -2.49
C PRO A 19 -7.13 22.43 -0.98
N TYR A 20 -6.08 23.14 -0.58
CA TYR A 20 -5.66 23.35 0.80
C TYR A 20 -5.76 24.82 1.24
N ASN A 21 -5.63 25.07 2.55
CA ASN A 21 -5.44 26.39 3.17
C ASN A 21 -6.43 27.48 2.72
N PHE A 22 -7.71 27.23 2.97
CA PHE A 22 -8.78 28.16 2.64
C PHE A 22 -8.71 29.45 3.47
N SER A 23 -8.89 30.58 2.78
CA SER A 23 -9.19 31.88 3.38
C SER A 23 -10.21 32.64 2.54
N ILE A 24 -11.30 33.08 3.14
CA ILE A 24 -12.40 33.77 2.45
C ILE A 24 -12.38 35.28 2.74
N ASP A 25 -12.37 36.08 1.68
CA ASP A 25 -12.80 37.49 1.72
C ASP A 25 -14.33 37.53 1.70
N ARG A 26 -14.90 37.74 2.88
CA ARG A 26 -16.35 37.68 3.13
C ARG A 26 -17.10 38.86 2.48
N ASN A 27 -16.44 40.00 2.28
CA ASN A 27 -17.10 41.15 1.65
C ASN A 27 -17.21 40.94 0.13
N LYS A 28 -16.15 40.41 -0.49
CA LYS A 28 -16.11 40.12 -1.94
C LYS A 28 -16.58 38.72 -2.30
N ASN A 29 -16.86 37.88 -1.31
CA ASN A 29 -17.21 36.47 -1.45
C ASN A 29 -16.21 35.68 -2.30
N LYS A 30 -14.91 35.92 -2.10
CA LYS A 30 -13.82 35.24 -2.82
C LYS A 30 -13.08 34.30 -1.89
N LEU A 31 -12.92 33.04 -2.30
CA LEU A 31 -12.14 32.03 -1.60
C LEU A 31 -10.75 31.96 -2.21
N PHE A 32 -9.72 32.14 -1.38
CA PHE A 32 -8.32 31.95 -1.70
C PHE A 32 -7.85 30.61 -1.13
N PHE A 33 -7.05 29.88 -1.89
CA PHE A 33 -6.60 28.53 -1.55
C PHE A 33 -5.34 28.19 -2.35
N CYS A 34 -4.72 27.05 -2.06
CA CYS A 34 -3.65 26.50 -2.90
C CYS A 34 -4.03 25.12 -3.44
N ILE A 35 -3.45 24.77 -4.58
CA ILE A 35 -3.59 23.46 -5.23
C ILE A 35 -2.20 22.89 -5.55
N ASN A 36 -2.11 21.59 -5.79
CA ASN A 36 -0.89 21.00 -6.33
C ASN A 36 -0.69 21.43 -7.79
N ALA A 37 0.51 21.86 -8.16
CA ALA A 37 0.89 22.14 -9.54
C ALA A 37 1.48 20.87 -10.19
N ASP A 38 0.75 20.30 -11.17
CA ASP A 38 1.05 19.17 -12.09
C ASP A 38 1.92 17.97 -11.66
N GLU A 39 1.46 16.78 -12.06
CA GLU A 39 1.82 15.43 -11.61
C GLU A 39 3.23 14.91 -11.97
N LEU A 40 4.14 15.73 -12.50
CA LEU A 40 5.40 15.27 -13.12
C LEU A 40 6.69 15.89 -12.56
N CYS A 41 6.62 16.87 -11.65
CA CYS A 41 7.81 17.43 -10.99
C CYS A 41 7.48 17.89 -9.56
N ASP A 42 8.33 17.49 -8.60
CA ASP A 42 8.49 17.97 -7.22
C ASP A 42 7.42 18.91 -6.64
N GLN A 43 6.72 18.43 -5.59
CA GLN A 43 5.87 19.15 -4.62
C GLN A 43 5.85 20.69 -4.75
N SER A 44 5.12 21.23 -5.73
CA SER A 44 4.97 22.67 -5.91
C SER A 44 3.50 23.07 -5.76
N PHE A 45 3.23 24.04 -4.87
CA PHE A 45 1.90 24.57 -4.61
C PHE A 45 1.65 25.82 -5.45
N GLN A 46 0.44 25.93 -5.99
CA GLN A 46 0.00 27.10 -6.75
C GLN A 46 -1.16 27.76 -6.04
N SER A 47 -1.06 29.07 -5.78
CA SER A 47 -2.16 29.84 -5.21
C SER A 47 -3.25 30.07 -6.26
N ALA A 48 -4.48 29.90 -5.83
CA ALA A 48 -5.67 30.05 -6.65
C ALA A 48 -6.73 30.83 -5.88
N VAL A 49 -7.69 31.36 -6.63
CA VAL A 49 -8.86 32.03 -6.08
C VAL A 49 -10.09 31.66 -6.89
N VAL A 50 -11.22 31.54 -6.20
CA VAL A 50 -12.53 31.37 -6.81
C VAL A 50 -13.50 32.40 -6.24
N ASP A 51 -14.23 33.03 -7.14
CA ASP A 51 -15.38 33.85 -6.77
C ASP A 51 -16.56 32.92 -6.45
N LEU A 52 -17.05 32.93 -5.21
CA LEU A 52 -18.06 31.99 -4.71
C LEU A 52 -19.47 32.30 -5.25
N ASP A 53 -19.70 33.51 -5.76
CA ASP A 53 -20.97 33.89 -6.39
C ASP A 53 -21.06 33.35 -7.83
N THR A 54 -19.94 33.42 -8.57
CA THR A 54 -19.86 33.02 -9.99
C THR A 54 -19.28 31.62 -10.23
N ALA A 55 -18.63 31.03 -9.23
CA ALA A 55 -17.88 29.78 -9.32
C ALA A 55 -16.78 29.78 -10.39
N SER A 56 -16.15 30.94 -10.64
CA SER A 56 -15.10 31.10 -11.65
C SER A 56 -13.72 31.14 -10.99
N PRO A 57 -12.87 30.09 -11.15
CA PRO A 57 -11.52 30.08 -10.58
C PRO A 57 -10.48 30.72 -11.51
N TRP A 58 -9.41 31.24 -10.92
CA TRP A 58 -8.18 31.59 -11.64
C TRP A 58 -6.95 31.41 -10.74
N ILE A 59 -5.80 31.28 -11.40
CA ILE A 59 -4.49 31.07 -10.77
C ILE A 59 -3.81 32.41 -10.51
N ILE A 60 -3.02 32.47 -9.43
CA ILE A 60 -2.18 33.60 -9.06
C ILE A 60 -0.72 33.23 -9.37
N PRO A 61 -0.18 33.66 -10.53
CA PRO A 61 1.02 33.05 -11.10
C PRO A 61 2.33 33.49 -10.44
N SER A 62 2.39 34.69 -9.86
CA SER A 62 3.66 35.27 -9.41
C SER A 62 4.08 34.87 -7.98
N ILE A 63 3.37 33.93 -7.35
CA ILE A 63 3.74 33.39 -6.03
C ILE A 63 4.47 32.07 -6.21
N ARG A 64 5.73 32.02 -5.77
CA ARG A 64 6.52 30.79 -5.80
C ARG A 64 6.12 29.87 -4.66
N ASN A 65 5.62 28.67 -4.99
CA ASN A 65 5.18 27.67 -4.01
C ASN A 65 4.13 28.24 -3.03
N GLY A 66 3.05 28.79 -3.57
CA GLY A 66 2.10 29.60 -2.83
C GLY A 66 1.12 28.80 -1.97
N PHE A 67 1.57 28.43 -0.77
CA PHE A 67 0.87 27.51 0.12
C PHE A 67 -0.10 28.19 1.12
N ALA A 68 0.21 29.38 1.61
CA ALA A 68 -0.54 30.02 2.70
C ALA A 68 -1.26 31.30 2.28
N SER A 69 -2.44 31.54 2.85
CA SER A 69 -3.25 32.73 2.61
C SER A 69 -3.89 33.23 3.91
N ALA A 70 -4.22 34.52 3.98
CA ALA A 70 -4.99 35.11 5.06
C ALA A 70 -5.74 36.36 4.57
N VAL A 71 -6.86 36.69 5.22
CA VAL A 71 -7.67 37.85 4.84
C VAL A 71 -7.99 38.73 6.04
N ASP A 72 -7.69 40.02 5.92
CA ASP A 72 -8.30 41.04 6.77
C ASP A 72 -9.69 41.36 6.24
N ASN A 73 -10.70 40.73 6.84
CA ASN A 73 -12.10 40.91 6.45
C ASN A 73 -12.67 42.31 6.79
N ASN A 74 -12.00 43.13 7.61
CA ASN A 74 -12.45 44.50 7.85
C ASN A 74 -12.13 45.42 6.67
N THR A 75 -11.00 45.17 6.00
CA THR A 75 -10.52 46.00 4.87
C THR A 75 -10.61 45.29 3.53
N SER A 76 -10.96 44.00 3.51
CA SER A 76 -10.82 43.12 2.34
C SER A 76 -9.40 43.10 1.77
N THR A 77 -8.40 43.22 2.65
CA THR A 77 -6.99 43.05 2.28
C THR A 77 -6.65 41.58 2.35
N VAL A 78 -6.16 41.02 1.24
CA VAL A 78 -5.78 39.61 1.14
C VAL A 78 -4.26 39.51 1.11
N TYR A 79 -3.74 38.63 1.95
CA TYR A 79 -2.33 38.31 2.06
C TYR A 79 -2.09 36.92 1.51
N LEU A 80 -1.07 36.78 0.68
CA LEU A 80 -0.66 35.51 0.08
C LEU A 80 0.82 35.29 0.34
N ALA A 81 1.19 34.06 0.64
CA ALA A 81 2.55 33.71 0.97
C ALA A 81 2.98 32.43 0.27
N GLY A 82 4.27 32.37 -0.03
CA GLY A 82 4.93 31.19 -0.57
C GLY A 82 6.32 31.02 0.01
N SER A 83 7.18 30.37 -0.76
CA SER A 83 8.56 30.04 -0.34
C SER A 83 9.51 31.25 -0.22
N ASP A 84 9.12 32.44 -0.68
CA ASP A 84 10.00 33.60 -0.79
C ASP A 84 9.50 34.86 -0.08
N GLY A 85 8.28 34.88 0.44
CA GLY A 85 7.76 36.03 1.17
C GLY A 85 6.25 36.07 1.35
N ILE A 86 5.80 37.18 1.94
CA ILE A 86 4.39 37.53 2.10
C ILE A 86 4.08 38.75 1.24
N TYR A 87 3.01 38.67 0.46
CA TYR A 87 2.59 39.69 -0.48
C TYR A 87 1.14 40.09 -0.24
N ARG A 88 0.77 41.29 -0.72
CA ARG A 88 -0.64 41.67 -0.83
C ARG A 88 -1.17 41.21 -2.18
N TYR A 89 -2.41 40.75 -2.21
CA TYR A 89 -3.10 40.46 -3.46
C TYR A 89 -3.74 41.73 -4.02
N ASN A 90 -3.59 41.95 -5.33
CA ASN A 90 -4.19 43.07 -6.05
C ASN A 90 -5.27 42.56 -7.01
N ASP A 91 -6.52 42.92 -6.69
CA ASP A 91 -7.69 42.45 -7.42
C ASP A 91 -7.79 43.02 -8.86
N HIS A 92 -7.14 44.16 -9.14
CA HIS A 92 -7.17 44.78 -10.47
C HIS A 92 -6.29 44.05 -11.48
N VAL A 93 -5.11 43.59 -11.05
CA VAL A 93 -4.17 42.84 -11.90
C VAL A 93 -4.30 41.32 -11.73
N LYS A 94 -5.13 40.88 -10.77
CA LYS A 94 -5.33 39.48 -10.38
C LYS A 94 -4.04 38.75 -9.98
N ASP A 95 -3.10 39.48 -9.39
CA ASP A 95 -1.79 38.98 -8.98
C ASP A 95 -1.27 39.71 -7.72
N ILE A 96 -0.07 39.39 -7.25
CA ILE A 96 0.54 40.01 -6.08
C ILE A 96 1.10 41.43 -6.35
N GLU A 97 1.07 42.27 -5.31
CA GLU A 97 1.77 43.54 -5.25
C GLU A 97 3.27 43.31 -4.96
N LYS A 98 4.13 44.04 -5.66
CA LYS A 98 5.58 44.09 -5.39
C LYS A 98 5.99 45.49 -4.91
N PRO A 99 6.96 45.60 -3.98
CA PRO A 99 7.73 44.52 -3.35
C PRO A 99 6.95 43.75 -2.27
N ALA A 100 7.51 42.64 -1.78
CA ALA A 100 6.90 41.87 -0.70
C ALA A 100 6.80 42.68 0.60
N ILE A 101 5.85 42.35 1.46
CA ILE A 101 5.75 42.91 2.81
C ILE A 101 6.93 42.44 3.67
N ILE A 102 7.31 41.17 3.50
CA ILE A 102 8.50 40.54 4.07
C ILE A 102 9.04 39.56 3.04
N GLU A 103 10.36 39.57 2.85
CA GLU A 103 11.08 38.74 1.88
C GLU A 103 11.91 37.67 2.60
N ASN A 104 12.31 36.64 1.85
CA ASN A 104 13.20 35.56 2.30
C ASN A 104 12.62 34.77 3.48
N ILE A 105 11.33 34.47 3.43
CA ILE A 105 10.66 33.63 4.41
C ILE A 105 9.69 32.68 3.72
N ASP A 106 9.69 31.42 4.18
CA ASP A 106 8.78 30.36 3.74
C ASP A 106 7.69 30.15 4.80
N ILE A 107 6.43 30.13 4.37
CA ILE A 107 5.25 30.20 5.24
C ILE A 107 4.36 28.97 5.08
N PHE A 108 4.08 28.31 6.20
CA PHE A 108 3.26 27.10 6.26
C PHE A 108 1.77 27.41 6.49
N ASP A 109 1.43 28.24 7.48
CA ASP A 109 0.05 28.65 7.76
C ASP A 109 0.03 30.13 8.12
N MET A 110 -1.07 30.83 7.84
CA MET A 110 -1.20 32.26 8.03
C MET A 110 -2.63 32.63 8.40
N LYS A 111 -2.80 33.54 9.37
CA LYS A 111 -4.10 34.06 9.80
C LYS A 111 -4.00 35.55 10.13
N PHE A 112 -5.04 36.30 9.83
CA PHE A 112 -5.15 37.69 10.22
C PHE A 112 -6.06 37.84 11.44
N ASN A 113 -5.59 38.54 12.48
CA ASN A 113 -6.37 38.89 13.66
C ASN A 113 -5.81 40.20 14.27
N GLU A 114 -6.30 41.34 13.80
CA GLU A 114 -5.74 42.70 14.02
C GLU A 114 -4.34 42.93 13.42
N LEU A 115 -3.49 41.92 13.50
CA LEU A 115 -2.17 41.80 12.90
C LEU A 115 -2.10 40.51 12.08
N LEU A 116 -1.09 40.41 11.22
CA LEU A 116 -0.83 39.20 10.46
C LEU A 116 0.03 38.24 11.29
N TYR A 117 -0.47 37.03 11.51
CA TYR A 117 0.22 35.94 12.21
C TYR A 117 0.52 34.82 11.23
N PHE A 118 1.67 34.17 11.37
CA PHE A 118 2.08 33.11 10.45
C PHE A 118 3.06 32.13 11.10
N ILE A 119 3.10 30.93 10.53
CA ILE A 119 4.02 29.86 10.90
C ILE A 119 5.10 29.76 9.82
N ASP A 120 6.37 29.75 10.22
CA ASP A 120 7.45 29.46 9.27
C ASP A 120 7.58 27.94 8.99
N THR A 121 7.93 27.58 7.76
CA THR A 121 8.06 26.17 7.35
C THR A 121 9.27 25.50 8.00
N ALA A 122 10.30 26.27 8.34
CA ALA A 122 11.58 25.75 8.84
C ALA A 122 11.53 25.27 10.30
N ASN A 123 10.86 26.01 11.18
CA ASN A 123 10.85 25.74 12.62
C ASN A 123 9.45 25.45 13.16
N LEU A 124 8.40 25.70 12.37
CA LEU A 124 7.00 25.59 12.81
C LEU A 124 6.69 26.52 14.00
N ASN A 125 7.37 27.67 14.03
CA ASN A 125 7.18 28.69 15.07
C ASN A 125 6.11 29.69 14.66
N LEU A 126 5.28 30.13 15.61
CA LEU A 126 4.30 31.20 15.36
C LEU A 126 4.93 32.58 15.52
N TYR A 127 4.77 33.42 14.49
CA TYR A 127 5.21 34.81 14.46
C TYR A 127 4.04 35.75 14.27
N VAL A 128 4.25 37.01 14.65
CA VAL A 128 3.39 38.13 14.31
C VAL A 128 4.19 39.19 13.56
N LEU A 129 3.61 39.74 12.50
CA LEU A 129 4.18 40.86 11.77
C LEU A 129 3.86 42.17 12.50
N LYS A 130 4.90 42.84 13.02
CA LYS A 130 4.79 44.15 13.68
C LYS A 130 5.77 45.13 13.05
N ASN A 131 5.28 46.27 12.58
CA ASN A 131 6.09 47.33 11.97
C ASN A 131 7.04 46.82 10.87
N GLY A 132 6.56 45.91 10.01
CA GLY A 132 7.35 45.31 8.93
C GLY A 132 8.41 44.29 9.38
N LYS A 133 8.42 43.88 10.65
CA LYS A 133 9.34 42.87 11.19
C LYS A 133 8.57 41.67 11.74
N LYS A 134 9.11 40.46 11.53
CA LYS A 134 8.61 39.26 12.19
C LYS A 134 9.03 39.23 13.65
N VAL A 135 8.10 38.98 14.56
CA VAL A 135 8.34 38.85 16.00
C VAL A 135 7.84 37.48 16.43
N CYS A 136 8.73 36.65 16.98
CA CYS A 136 8.38 35.30 17.44
C CYS A 136 7.52 35.37 18.72
N ILE A 137 6.54 34.48 18.83
CA ILE A 137 5.74 34.30 20.04
C ILE A 137 6.44 33.25 20.91
N THR A 138 7.43 33.70 21.69
CA THR A 138 8.36 32.84 22.43
C THR A 138 7.70 31.89 23.44
N VAL A 139 6.51 32.23 23.95
CA VAL A 139 5.74 31.37 24.87
C VAL A 139 5.37 30.01 24.27
N ILE A 140 5.35 29.90 22.93
CA ILE A 140 4.92 28.68 22.22
C ILE A 140 5.95 28.20 21.18
N GLU A 141 7.17 28.72 21.24
CA GLU A 141 8.26 28.41 20.30
C GLU A 141 8.65 26.92 20.35
N GLU A 142 8.61 26.28 21.52
CA GLU A 142 9.03 24.87 21.65
C GLU A 142 7.93 23.85 21.26
N TYR A 143 6.75 24.31 20.84
CA TYR A 143 5.59 23.42 20.63
C TYR A 143 5.45 22.87 19.22
N GLY A 144 6.16 23.41 18.21
CA GLY A 144 6.11 22.93 16.82
C GLY A 144 4.69 22.95 16.23
N ILE A 145 4.20 24.14 15.94
CA ILE A 145 2.79 24.42 15.62
C ILE A 145 2.51 24.04 14.16
N GLN A 146 1.52 23.18 13.93
CA GLN A 146 1.11 22.79 12.58
C GLN A 146 -0.03 23.67 12.05
N HIS A 147 -1.07 23.87 12.86
CA HIS A 147 -2.21 24.72 12.52
C HIS A 147 -2.61 25.56 13.71
N PHE A 148 -3.18 26.75 13.47
CA PHE A 148 -3.66 27.62 14.54
C PHE A 148 -4.86 28.47 14.14
N THR A 149 -5.63 28.90 15.14
CA THR A 149 -6.73 29.85 14.96
C THR A 149 -6.93 30.69 16.21
N PHE A 150 -7.72 31.76 16.09
CA PHE A 150 -8.04 32.66 17.20
C PHE A 150 -9.51 32.57 17.56
N ALA A 151 -9.80 32.28 18.82
CA ALA A 151 -11.15 32.26 19.36
C ALA A 151 -11.25 33.28 20.50
N GLY A 152 -11.57 34.54 20.14
CA GLY A 152 -11.54 35.67 21.07
C GLY A 152 -10.13 35.91 21.64
N HIS A 153 -9.98 35.75 22.95
CA HIS A 153 -8.70 35.90 23.65
C HIS A 153 -7.83 34.63 23.62
N LEU A 154 -8.35 33.52 23.10
CA LEU A 154 -7.63 32.25 23.01
C LEU A 154 -6.90 32.12 21.67
N VAL A 155 -5.68 31.60 21.71
CA VAL A 155 -4.99 31.02 20.56
C VAL A 155 -5.13 29.52 20.67
N ILE A 156 -5.81 28.88 19.73
CA ILE A 156 -5.95 27.42 19.68
C ILE A 156 -5.02 26.91 18.59
N PHE A 157 -4.27 25.86 18.89
CA PHE A 157 -3.35 25.28 17.94
C PHE A 157 -3.18 23.78 18.08
N SER A 158 -2.68 23.14 17.02
CA SER A 158 -2.36 21.72 16.98
C SER A 158 -0.88 21.47 16.72
N ASN A 159 -0.38 20.37 17.26
CA ASN A 159 0.90 19.76 16.88
C ASN A 159 0.77 18.23 16.86
N SER A 160 1.89 17.52 16.75
CA SER A 160 1.94 16.05 16.75
C SER A 160 1.37 15.38 18.00
N ASN A 161 1.26 16.09 19.12
CA ASN A 161 0.77 15.58 20.41
C ASN A 161 -0.72 15.89 20.68
N GLY A 162 -1.36 16.70 19.84
CA GLY A 162 -2.78 17.04 19.94
C GLY A 162 -3.06 18.54 19.92
N LEU A 163 -4.15 18.94 20.58
CA LEU A 163 -4.67 20.29 20.61
C LEU A 163 -4.38 21.00 21.93
N TYR A 164 -4.03 22.27 21.80
CA TYR A 164 -3.65 23.17 22.88
C TYR A 164 -4.39 24.49 22.75
N TYR A 165 -4.54 25.21 23.86
CA TYR A 165 -4.91 26.61 23.85
C TYR A 165 -3.96 27.44 24.70
N LEU A 166 -3.76 28.69 24.30
CA LEU A 166 -3.08 29.74 25.05
C LEU A 166 -4.06 30.90 25.29
N ASP A 167 -4.26 31.27 26.55
CA ASP A 167 -5.07 32.41 26.93
C ASP A 167 -4.21 33.68 26.99
N LYS A 168 -4.47 34.64 26.09
CA LYS A 168 -3.73 35.91 26.01
C LYS A 168 -3.92 36.80 27.24
N ASN A 169 -5.00 36.61 28.01
CA ASN A 169 -5.32 37.41 29.19
C ASN A 169 -4.78 36.80 30.49
N ASN A 170 -4.27 35.57 30.44
CA ASN A 170 -3.78 34.86 31.61
C ASN A 170 -2.26 35.01 31.76
N ASN A 171 -1.79 35.34 32.96
CA ASN A 171 -0.36 35.46 33.27
C ASN A 171 0.38 34.11 33.33
N LYS A 172 -0.33 32.99 33.22
CA LYS A 172 0.27 31.67 33.00
C LYS A 172 0.78 31.62 31.56
N ASN A 173 2.04 32.03 31.35
CA ASN A 173 2.75 32.01 30.07
C ASN A 173 3.02 30.57 29.56
N SER A 174 2.03 29.69 29.52
CA SER A 174 2.20 28.31 29.06
C SER A 174 0.91 27.77 28.43
N PRO A 175 0.98 27.17 27.23
CA PRO A 175 -0.13 26.47 26.60
C PRO A 175 -0.71 25.35 27.46
N VAL A 176 -2.03 25.19 27.39
CA VAL A 176 -2.77 24.12 28.05
C VAL A 176 -3.20 23.09 26.99
N TRP A 177 -2.72 21.86 27.12
CA TRP A 177 -3.18 20.72 26.34
C TRP A 177 -4.59 20.31 26.78
N PHE A 178 -5.48 19.95 25.84
CA PHE A 178 -6.84 19.53 26.20
C PHE A 178 -7.33 18.24 25.52
N THR A 179 -6.79 17.84 24.36
CA THR A 179 -7.17 16.55 23.75
C THR A 179 -6.21 16.13 22.63
N ASN A 180 -6.19 14.84 22.30
CA ASN A 180 -5.59 14.27 21.10
C ASN A 180 -6.57 13.38 20.32
N ASN A 181 -7.89 13.53 20.56
CA ASN A 181 -8.93 12.64 20.03
C ASN A 181 -9.25 12.85 18.53
N VAL A 182 -8.61 13.83 17.87
CA VAL A 182 -8.76 14.06 16.44
C VAL A 182 -7.43 13.78 15.77
N ASN A 183 -7.40 12.75 14.94
CA ASN A 183 -6.21 12.35 14.19
C ASN A 183 -6.13 13.09 12.86
N ASN A 184 -4.91 13.35 12.39
CA ASN A 184 -4.63 13.96 11.09
C ASN A 184 -5.39 15.28 10.85
N ILE A 185 -5.21 16.22 11.78
CA ILE A 185 -5.72 17.60 11.65
C ILE A 185 -5.00 18.27 10.48
N ARG A 186 -5.77 18.88 9.58
CA ARG A 186 -5.27 19.56 8.38
C ARG A 186 -5.59 21.05 8.34
N GLY A 187 -6.35 21.54 9.30
CA GLY A 187 -6.64 22.96 9.43
C GLY A 187 -7.45 23.29 10.68
N LEU A 188 -7.20 24.50 11.20
CA LEU A 188 -7.96 25.12 12.27
C LEU A 188 -8.48 26.47 11.79
N VAL A 189 -9.78 26.69 11.90
CA VAL A 189 -10.44 27.93 11.49
C VAL A 189 -11.49 28.36 12.49
N THR A 190 -11.87 29.63 12.43
CA THR A 190 -12.92 30.18 13.29
C THR A 190 -14.03 30.72 12.42
N ASP A 191 -15.26 30.38 12.76
CA ASP A 191 -16.44 30.76 12.01
C ASP A 191 -16.78 32.25 12.18
N VAL A 192 -17.87 32.74 11.59
CA VAL A 192 -18.28 34.16 11.69
C VAL A 192 -18.67 34.55 13.13
N GLU A 193 -19.10 33.59 13.95
CA GLU A 193 -19.52 33.80 15.33
C GLU A 193 -18.37 33.68 16.34
N GLY A 194 -17.16 33.37 15.89
CA GLY A 194 -16.00 33.19 16.77
C GLY A 194 -15.84 31.77 17.31
N VAL A 195 -16.55 30.79 16.76
CA VAL A 195 -16.48 29.39 17.18
C VAL A 195 -15.37 28.66 16.40
N PRO A 196 -14.40 28.04 17.10
CA PRO A 196 -13.31 27.32 16.47
C PRO A 196 -13.74 25.95 15.95
N HIS A 197 -13.24 25.61 14.76
CA HIS A 197 -13.52 24.39 14.02
C HIS A 197 -12.23 23.74 13.52
N ILE A 198 -12.31 22.43 13.32
CA ILE A 198 -11.22 21.58 12.84
C ILE A 198 -11.67 20.92 11.54
N VAL A 199 -10.81 20.96 10.52
CA VAL A 199 -10.87 20.01 9.41
C VAL A 199 -9.77 18.97 9.60
N ALA A 200 -10.17 17.71 9.62
CA ALA A 200 -9.28 16.57 9.66
C ALA A 200 -9.60 15.64 8.50
N GLN A 201 -8.73 14.66 8.27
CA GLN A 201 -8.92 13.65 7.23
C GLN A 201 -10.33 13.02 7.27
N ASP A 202 -10.83 12.68 8.45
CA ASP A 202 -12.07 11.91 8.62
C ASP A 202 -13.33 12.75 8.88
N GLY A 203 -13.22 14.09 8.95
CA GLY A 203 -14.37 14.93 9.25
C GLY A 203 -14.08 16.36 9.65
N ILE A 204 -15.18 17.08 9.90
CA ILE A 204 -15.20 18.43 10.44
C ILE A 204 -15.71 18.38 11.88
N TYR A 205 -15.06 19.12 12.77
CA TYR A 205 -15.34 19.17 14.19
C TYR A 205 -15.52 20.61 14.65
N SER A 206 -16.29 20.82 15.72
CA SER A 206 -16.36 22.07 16.48
C SER A 206 -15.67 21.89 17.83
N ILE A 207 -15.12 22.96 18.37
CA ILE A 207 -14.54 22.99 19.71
C ILE A 207 -15.45 23.86 20.61
N ASP A 208 -15.99 23.26 21.67
CA ASP A 208 -16.74 24.00 22.68
C ASP A 208 -15.78 24.73 23.62
N LEU A 209 -15.71 26.05 23.54
CA LEU A 209 -14.81 26.88 24.33
C LEU A 209 -15.06 26.85 25.85
N LYS A 210 -16.24 26.43 26.31
CA LYS A 210 -16.56 26.34 27.75
C LYS A 210 -16.04 25.05 28.35
N THR A 211 -16.16 23.95 27.61
CA THR A 211 -15.82 22.60 28.09
C THR A 211 -14.49 22.10 27.53
N MET A 212 -13.96 22.76 26.50
CA MET A 212 -12.84 22.30 25.66
C MET A 212 -13.08 20.93 25.02
N ASN A 213 -14.34 20.51 24.87
CA ASN A 213 -14.68 19.28 24.17
C ASN A 213 -14.71 19.49 22.65
N VAL A 214 -14.30 18.45 21.93
CA VAL A 214 -14.30 18.42 20.46
C VAL A 214 -15.45 17.55 19.97
N ASN A 215 -16.36 18.14 19.19
CA ASN A 215 -17.58 17.49 18.72
C ASN A 215 -17.56 17.35 17.20
N LYS A 216 -17.65 16.11 16.69
CA LYS A 216 -17.74 15.84 15.25
C LYS A 216 -19.07 16.36 14.70
N LEU A 217 -19.01 17.27 13.73
CA LEU A 217 -20.18 17.84 13.05
C LEU A 217 -20.54 17.06 11.80
N MET A 218 -19.53 16.59 11.07
CA MET A 218 -19.67 15.98 9.76
C MET A 218 -18.55 14.97 9.54
N THR A 219 -18.87 13.83 8.93
CA THR A 219 -17.87 12.88 8.41
C THR A 219 -17.50 13.28 7.00
N LEU A 220 -16.21 13.33 6.71
CA LEU A 220 -15.66 13.52 5.36
C LEU A 220 -14.92 12.24 4.94
N GLN A 221 -14.90 11.97 3.64
CA GLN A 221 -14.12 10.86 3.09
C GLN A 221 -12.62 11.15 3.17
N ASP A 222 -12.24 12.38 2.81
CA ASP A 222 -10.88 12.90 2.96
C ASP A 222 -10.95 14.44 2.98
N GLY A 223 -10.95 15.07 4.16
CA GLY A 223 -11.07 16.52 4.29
C GLY A 223 -9.73 17.24 4.11
N PHE A 224 -9.64 18.30 3.29
CA PHE A 224 -8.37 19.00 3.04
C PHE A 224 -8.35 20.43 3.58
N ALA A 225 -9.43 21.19 3.43
CA ALA A 225 -9.54 22.56 3.91
C ALA A 225 -10.99 22.90 4.30
N LEU A 226 -11.13 23.92 5.14
CA LEU A 226 -12.40 24.44 5.64
C LEU A 226 -12.25 25.94 5.91
N ASP A 227 -13.25 26.72 5.54
CA ASP A 227 -13.48 28.09 6.02
C ASP A 227 -14.99 28.41 5.96
N PHE A 228 -15.39 29.60 6.38
CA PHE A 228 -16.78 30.03 6.49
C PHE A 228 -17.05 31.29 5.66
N ASP A 229 -18.10 31.23 4.84
CA ASP A 229 -18.55 32.39 4.07
C ASP A 229 -19.22 33.46 4.95
N ARG A 230 -19.62 34.59 4.36
CA ARG A 230 -20.26 35.70 5.08
C ARG A 230 -21.59 35.35 5.76
N PHE A 231 -22.23 34.26 5.38
CA PHE A 231 -23.49 33.78 5.95
C PHE A 231 -23.26 32.65 6.96
N ASN A 232 -22.01 32.41 7.35
CA ASN A 232 -21.57 31.32 8.21
C ASN A 232 -21.84 29.92 7.63
N ASN A 233 -21.89 29.78 6.30
CA ASN A 233 -21.92 28.45 5.68
C ASN A 233 -20.51 27.88 5.61
N MET A 234 -20.38 26.59 5.90
CA MET A 234 -19.12 25.85 5.71
C MET A 234 -18.79 25.75 4.24
N VAL A 235 -17.60 26.23 3.87
CA VAL A 235 -16.97 26.01 2.56
C VAL A 235 -15.77 25.09 2.81
N TYR A 236 -15.81 23.89 2.26
CA TYR A 236 -14.81 22.86 2.53
C TYR A 236 -14.44 22.09 1.26
N SER A 237 -13.22 21.58 1.22
CA SER A 237 -12.76 20.63 0.22
C SER A 237 -12.77 19.22 0.80
N ASP A 238 -13.38 18.29 0.07
CA ASP A 238 -13.31 16.87 0.35
C ASP A 238 -12.83 16.10 -0.89
N GLY A 239 -12.14 14.99 -0.65
CA GLY A 239 -11.86 14.00 -1.68
C GLY A 239 -13.16 13.30 -2.06
N ARG A 240 -13.98 13.92 -2.90
CA ARG A 240 -15.08 13.22 -3.56
C ARG A 240 -14.52 12.42 -4.71
N SER A 241 -14.69 11.11 -4.64
CA SER A 241 -14.36 10.19 -5.71
C SER A 241 -15.06 10.56 -7.03
N SER A 242 -14.34 11.19 -7.96
CA SER A 242 -14.70 11.30 -9.37
C SER A 242 -14.53 9.94 -10.05
N HIS A 243 -15.53 9.08 -9.82
CA HIS A 243 -15.52 7.64 -10.10
C HIS A 243 -15.59 7.21 -11.58
N LEU A 244 -15.04 7.96 -12.54
CA LEU A 244 -15.01 7.45 -13.92
C LEU A 244 -13.80 7.87 -14.75
N ARG A 245 -13.15 8.99 -14.44
CA ARG A 245 -12.02 9.49 -15.24
C ARG A 245 -10.67 9.05 -14.68
N ASN A 246 -10.47 9.17 -13.37
CA ASN A 246 -9.24 8.72 -12.71
C ASN A 246 -9.20 7.20 -12.47
N ASP A 247 -10.34 6.51 -12.47
CA ASP A 247 -10.37 5.04 -12.38
C ASP A 247 -9.77 4.40 -13.63
N LEU A 248 -9.97 5.01 -14.81
CA LEU A 248 -9.34 4.57 -16.05
C LEU A 248 -7.85 4.88 -16.06
N GLU A 249 -7.44 6.05 -15.56
CA GLU A 249 -6.02 6.45 -15.48
C GLU A 249 -5.23 5.64 -14.45
N MET A 250 -5.82 5.28 -13.30
CA MET A 250 -5.20 4.35 -12.35
C MET A 250 -5.23 2.89 -12.82
N LEU A 251 -6.29 2.45 -13.51
CA LEU A 251 -6.25 1.19 -14.26
C LEU A 251 -5.20 1.24 -15.37
N LEU A 252 -4.94 2.40 -15.97
CA LEU A 252 -3.86 2.64 -16.93
C LEU A 252 -2.50 2.71 -16.26
N ILE A 253 -2.34 3.23 -15.04
CA ILE A 253 -1.08 3.23 -14.29
C ILE A 253 -0.79 1.83 -13.77
N VAL A 254 -1.78 1.11 -13.24
CA VAL A 254 -1.68 -0.32 -12.90
C VAL A 254 -1.47 -1.13 -14.16
N ALA A 255 -2.14 -0.83 -15.28
CA ALA A 255 -1.85 -1.47 -16.56
C ALA A 255 -0.48 -1.07 -17.11
N THR A 256 0.04 0.13 -16.85
CA THR A 256 1.37 0.58 -17.27
C THR A 256 2.45 -0.06 -16.41
N PHE A 257 2.19 -0.23 -15.12
CA PHE A 257 3.03 -0.97 -14.18
C PHE A 257 2.96 -2.48 -14.43
N CYS A 258 1.78 -3.00 -14.80
CA CYS A 258 1.59 -4.36 -15.28
C CYS A 258 2.15 -4.57 -16.68
N VAL A 259 2.21 -3.54 -17.53
CA VAL A 259 2.94 -3.54 -18.81
C VAL A 259 4.44 -3.51 -18.52
N LEU A 260 4.92 -2.79 -17.51
CA LEU A 260 6.29 -2.90 -17.00
C LEU A 260 6.58 -4.31 -16.44
N LEU A 261 5.60 -4.99 -15.82
CA LEU A 261 5.73 -6.38 -15.33
C LEU A 261 5.44 -7.47 -16.39
N ALA A 262 4.74 -7.14 -17.48
CA ALA A 262 4.38 -8.03 -18.59
C ALA A 262 5.32 -7.87 -19.78
N THR A 263 6.00 -6.73 -19.91
CA THR A 263 7.21 -6.62 -20.71
C THR A 263 8.31 -7.51 -20.12
N VAL A 264 8.23 -7.85 -18.83
CA VAL A 264 9.03 -8.89 -18.13
C VAL A 264 8.45 -10.31 -18.33
N GLY A 265 7.30 -10.48 -19.00
CA GLY A 265 6.59 -11.78 -19.12
C GLY A 265 6.05 -12.15 -20.50
N GLY A 266 6.37 -11.40 -21.55
CA GLY A 266 6.07 -11.72 -22.95
C GLY A 266 4.59 -12.01 -23.25
N SER A 267 3.77 -10.99 -23.49
CA SER A 267 2.42 -11.18 -24.05
C SER A 267 2.30 -10.54 -25.44
N PRO A 268 2.07 -11.31 -26.51
CA PRO A 268 1.71 -10.78 -27.81
C PRO A 268 0.22 -10.43 -27.81
N ASN A 269 -0.16 -9.31 -28.45
CA ASN A 269 -1.52 -8.91 -28.83
C ASN A 269 -2.12 -7.70 -28.09
N ALA A 270 -1.50 -6.53 -28.28
CA ALA A 270 -2.13 -5.23 -28.06
C ALA A 270 -3.38 -4.97 -28.95
N LYS A 271 -3.56 -5.71 -30.06
CA LYS A 271 -4.68 -5.53 -31.00
C LYS A 271 -6.03 -6.07 -30.49
N PHE A 272 -6.04 -6.96 -29.51
CA PHE A 272 -7.26 -7.53 -28.93
C PHE A 272 -8.00 -6.55 -27.98
N VAL A 273 -7.25 -5.61 -27.39
CA VAL A 273 -7.76 -4.58 -26.46
C VAL A 273 -8.72 -3.60 -27.17
N GLU A 274 -8.49 -3.33 -28.45
CA GLU A 274 -9.28 -2.37 -29.24
C GLU A 274 -10.68 -2.90 -29.65
N GLU A 275 -10.84 -4.23 -29.69
CA GLU A 275 -12.06 -4.88 -30.16
C GLU A 275 -13.06 -5.15 -29.01
N LEU A 276 -12.56 -5.33 -27.78
CA LEU A 276 -13.36 -5.62 -26.57
C LEU A 276 -14.12 -4.42 -26.00
N VAL A 277 -13.66 -3.19 -26.25
CA VAL A 277 -14.32 -1.95 -25.79
C VAL A 277 -15.68 -1.73 -26.49
N LYS A 278 -15.97 -2.45 -27.58
CA LYS A 278 -17.15 -2.21 -28.42
C LYS A 278 -18.44 -2.90 -27.98
N ASN A 279 -18.42 -3.91 -27.10
CA ASN A 279 -19.61 -4.72 -26.82
C ASN A 279 -20.05 -4.67 -25.34
N ASN A 280 -21.04 -3.81 -25.05
CA ASN A 280 -21.72 -3.61 -23.77
C ASN A 280 -22.85 -4.62 -23.52
N VAL A 281 -22.89 -5.27 -22.35
CA VAL A 281 -24.13 -5.81 -21.71
C VAL A 281 -23.98 -5.80 -20.17
N PHE A 282 -25.02 -5.35 -19.45
CA PHE A 282 -25.12 -5.33 -17.98
C PHE A 282 -25.27 -6.75 -17.38
N GLY A 283 -24.50 -7.07 -16.34
CA GLY A 283 -24.64 -8.30 -15.56
C GLY A 283 -24.85 -8.11 -14.06
N SER A 284 -25.42 -9.14 -13.41
CA SER A 284 -25.67 -9.24 -11.98
C SER A 284 -24.55 -10.00 -11.26
N VAL A 285 -24.11 -9.52 -10.10
CA VAL A 285 -23.02 -10.13 -9.31
C VAL A 285 -23.59 -10.94 -8.14
N SER A 286 -23.00 -12.11 -7.87
CA SER A 286 -23.28 -12.85 -6.62
C SER A 286 -22.83 -12.02 -5.40
N SER A 287 -23.76 -11.72 -4.50
CA SER A 287 -23.50 -10.96 -3.26
C SER A 287 -22.34 -11.55 -2.42
N ARG A 288 -22.13 -12.87 -2.53
CA ARG A 288 -21.09 -13.62 -1.81
C ARG A 288 -19.66 -13.19 -2.17
N VAL A 289 -19.36 -12.93 -3.45
CA VAL A 289 -18.00 -12.58 -3.90
C VAL A 289 -17.63 -11.17 -3.45
N LEU A 290 -18.58 -10.23 -3.52
CA LEU A 290 -18.36 -8.85 -3.05
C LEU A 290 -18.25 -8.78 -1.53
N GLU A 291 -18.90 -9.67 -0.81
CA GLU A 291 -18.71 -9.84 0.63
C GLU A 291 -17.32 -10.41 0.92
N ASP A 292 -16.90 -11.49 0.25
CA ASP A 292 -15.57 -12.11 0.42
C ASP A 292 -14.44 -11.09 0.17
N ALA A 293 -14.57 -10.23 -0.84
CA ALA A 293 -13.61 -9.16 -1.14
C ALA A 293 -13.49 -8.07 -0.05
N ARG A 294 -14.31 -8.11 1.02
CA ARG A 294 -14.19 -7.21 2.17
C ARG A 294 -13.58 -7.87 3.40
N LEU A 295 -13.43 -9.19 3.38
CA LEU A 295 -13.03 -9.97 4.53
C LEU A 295 -11.54 -10.24 4.50
N ASP A 296 -10.87 -10.20 5.64
CA ASP A 296 -9.51 -10.75 5.76
C ASP A 296 -9.53 -12.29 5.77
N VAL A 297 -8.36 -12.94 5.70
CA VAL A 297 -8.28 -14.40 5.72
C VAL A 297 -8.98 -15.02 6.92
N PRO A 298 -8.76 -14.54 8.16
CA PRO A 298 -9.46 -15.07 9.32
C PRO A 298 -10.99 -15.02 9.20
N GLN A 299 -11.54 -13.89 8.77
CA GLN A 299 -12.97 -13.70 8.56
C GLN A 299 -13.49 -14.58 7.42
N LEU A 300 -12.75 -14.68 6.30
CA LEU A 300 -13.12 -15.46 5.13
C LEU A 300 -13.22 -16.95 5.48
N VAL A 301 -12.18 -17.51 6.09
CA VAL A 301 -12.13 -18.94 6.46
C VAL A 301 -13.23 -19.28 7.48
N ARG A 302 -13.45 -18.40 8.48
CA ARG A 302 -14.51 -18.57 9.49
C ARG A 302 -15.92 -18.43 8.87
N LYS A 303 -16.12 -17.53 7.89
CA LYS A 303 -17.38 -17.43 7.11
C LYS A 303 -17.68 -18.76 6.43
N TYR A 304 -16.67 -19.37 5.83
CA TYR A 304 -16.76 -20.70 5.24
C TYR A 304 -16.79 -21.84 6.27
N LYS A 305 -16.89 -21.56 7.59
CA LYS A 305 -17.07 -22.55 8.67
C LYS A 305 -15.91 -23.53 8.83
N TYR A 306 -14.71 -23.16 8.40
CA TYR A 306 -13.50 -23.89 8.76
C TYR A 306 -12.93 -23.33 10.07
N PRO A 307 -12.29 -24.17 10.89
CA PRO A 307 -11.52 -23.70 12.04
C PRO A 307 -10.34 -22.85 11.55
N LEU A 308 -10.02 -21.78 12.29
CA LEU A 308 -8.86 -20.97 11.98
C LEU A 308 -8.19 -20.44 13.25
N GLU A 309 -6.89 -20.69 13.35
CA GLU A 309 -5.99 -20.15 14.36
C GLU A 309 -5.03 -19.15 13.71
N GLU A 310 -4.71 -18.08 14.43
CA GLU A 310 -3.72 -17.07 14.03
C GLU A 310 -2.51 -17.20 14.95
N HIS A 311 -1.33 -17.33 14.36
CA HIS A 311 -0.08 -17.49 15.09
C HIS A 311 0.89 -16.38 14.73
N HIS A 312 1.48 -15.75 15.75
CA HIS A 312 2.50 -14.73 15.57
C HIS A 312 3.89 -15.31 15.87
N VAL A 313 4.73 -15.35 14.85
CA VAL A 313 6.12 -15.83 14.93
C VAL A 313 7.03 -14.61 14.94
N ILE A 314 7.78 -14.45 16.02
CA ILE A 314 8.80 -13.40 16.13
C ILE A 314 10.10 -13.96 15.61
N THR A 315 10.64 -13.36 14.55
CA THR A 315 11.93 -13.74 13.99
C THR A 315 13.09 -13.22 14.86
N PRO A 316 14.29 -13.83 14.78
CA PRO A 316 15.47 -13.37 15.52
C PRO A 316 15.83 -11.90 15.29
N ASP A 317 15.52 -11.37 14.11
CA ASP A 317 15.76 -9.97 13.75
C ASP A 317 14.59 -9.03 14.07
N GLY A 318 13.48 -9.54 14.63
CA GLY A 318 12.42 -8.74 15.25
C GLY A 318 11.14 -8.55 14.42
N TYR A 319 11.03 -9.15 13.23
CA TYR A 319 9.78 -9.16 12.45
C TYR A 319 8.74 -10.05 13.13
N ILE A 320 7.47 -9.66 13.02
CA ILE A 320 6.35 -10.42 13.56
C ILE A 320 5.54 -10.96 12.38
N LEU A 321 5.77 -12.23 12.06
CA LEU A 321 5.10 -12.92 10.97
C LEU A 321 3.77 -13.50 11.45
N THR A 322 2.73 -13.35 10.66
CA THR A 322 1.42 -13.96 10.95
C THR A 322 1.26 -15.23 10.10
N LEU A 323 1.13 -16.39 10.75
CA LEU A 323 0.75 -17.64 10.12
C LEU A 323 -0.72 -17.92 10.37
N HIS A 324 -1.46 -18.26 9.31
CA HIS A 324 -2.85 -18.71 9.42
C HIS A 324 -2.91 -20.22 9.40
N ARG A 325 -3.58 -20.84 10.37
CA ARG A 325 -3.65 -22.30 10.47
C ARG A 325 -5.10 -22.78 10.33
N ILE A 326 -5.32 -23.75 9.45
CA ILE A 326 -6.57 -24.49 9.31
C ILE A 326 -6.32 -25.92 9.82
N PRO A 327 -6.60 -26.21 11.11
CA PRO A 327 -6.14 -27.44 11.76
C PRO A 327 -6.90 -28.72 11.32
N HIS A 328 -8.09 -28.58 10.72
CA HIS A 328 -8.89 -29.69 10.21
C HIS A 328 -9.94 -29.21 9.22
N GLY A 329 -10.47 -30.14 8.42
CA GLY A 329 -11.58 -29.88 7.50
C GLY A 329 -12.90 -29.62 8.23
N ARG A 330 -13.84 -29.02 7.50
CA ARG A 330 -15.19 -28.72 7.99
C ARG A 330 -16.13 -29.90 7.76
N ASP A 331 -16.04 -30.53 6.59
CA ASP A 331 -17.00 -31.55 6.15
C ASP A 331 -16.43 -32.96 6.32
N ARG A 332 -15.15 -33.14 6.01
CA ARG A 332 -14.37 -34.37 6.17
C ARG A 332 -13.20 -34.12 7.11
N ASN A 333 -12.72 -35.18 7.75
CA ASN A 333 -11.57 -35.12 8.65
C ASN A 333 -11.69 -34.05 9.76
N THR A 334 -12.91 -33.90 10.30
CA THR A 334 -13.34 -32.81 11.20
C THR A 334 -12.77 -32.84 12.61
N GLN A 335 -12.04 -33.90 12.96
CA GLN A 335 -11.40 -34.02 14.26
C GLN A 335 -10.01 -33.40 14.23
N SER A 336 -9.70 -32.64 15.27
CA SER A 336 -8.33 -32.25 15.58
C SER A 336 -7.51 -33.48 16.00
N GLY A 337 -6.22 -33.51 15.67
CA GLY A 337 -5.33 -34.63 15.99
C GLY A 337 -3.92 -34.43 15.43
N ASN A 338 -3.06 -35.43 15.60
CA ASN A 338 -1.71 -35.42 15.02
C ASN A 338 -1.76 -35.72 13.51
N LYS A 339 -2.19 -34.73 12.74
CA LYS A 339 -2.25 -34.76 11.27
C LYS A 339 -0.89 -34.35 10.69
N PRO A 340 -0.53 -34.78 9.46
CA PRO A 340 0.66 -34.28 8.80
C PRO A 340 0.57 -32.76 8.58
N ALA A 341 1.59 -32.04 9.02
CA ALA A 341 1.65 -30.59 8.89
C ALA A 341 2.09 -30.21 7.47
N VAL A 342 1.39 -29.24 6.87
CA VAL A 342 1.70 -28.72 5.54
C VAL A 342 1.84 -27.20 5.61
N LEU A 343 3.03 -26.67 5.33
CA LEU A 343 3.27 -25.24 5.19
C LEU A 343 3.12 -24.83 3.72
N VAL A 344 2.20 -23.92 3.44
CA VAL A 344 1.91 -23.39 2.11
C VAL A 344 2.37 -21.92 2.03
N MET A 345 3.29 -21.63 1.10
CA MET A 345 3.92 -20.32 0.92
C MET A 345 3.56 -19.69 -0.42
N HIS A 346 3.12 -18.43 -0.35
CA HIS A 346 2.70 -17.61 -1.49
C HIS A 346 3.88 -17.09 -2.33
N GLY A 347 3.56 -16.53 -3.50
CA GLY A 347 4.50 -15.88 -4.42
C GLY A 347 4.83 -14.43 -4.10
N LEU A 348 5.46 -13.74 -5.06
CA LEU A 348 5.79 -12.32 -4.95
C LEU A 348 4.51 -11.45 -4.92
N LEU A 349 4.47 -10.40 -4.08
CA LEU A 349 3.30 -9.51 -3.89
C LEU A 349 2.02 -10.21 -3.42
N CYS A 350 2.11 -11.46 -2.99
CA CYS A 350 0.99 -12.30 -2.60
C CYS A 350 0.89 -12.44 -1.07
N SER A 351 -0.09 -13.20 -0.60
CA SER A 351 -0.27 -13.50 0.82
C SER A 351 -0.87 -14.90 1.05
N SER A 352 -1.02 -15.29 2.31
CA SER A 352 -1.80 -16.48 2.67
C SER A 352 -3.23 -16.50 2.11
N ALA A 353 -3.79 -15.35 1.71
CA ALA A 353 -5.12 -15.27 1.13
C ALA A 353 -5.24 -16.09 -0.16
N ASP A 354 -4.21 -16.11 -1.00
CA ASP A 354 -4.30 -16.68 -2.35
C ASP A 354 -4.73 -18.16 -2.36
N TRP A 355 -4.47 -18.87 -1.26
CA TRP A 355 -4.81 -20.28 -1.06
C TRP A 355 -6.27 -20.53 -0.63
N VAL A 356 -7.04 -19.48 -0.37
CA VAL A 356 -8.44 -19.56 0.12
C VAL A 356 -9.43 -18.66 -0.65
N LEU A 357 -8.98 -17.77 -1.54
CA LEU A 357 -9.86 -16.83 -2.27
C LEU A 357 -10.84 -17.53 -3.23
N THR A 358 -10.49 -18.71 -3.75
CA THR A 358 -11.37 -19.47 -4.66
C THR A 358 -12.48 -20.26 -3.94
N GLY A 359 -12.47 -20.23 -2.60
CA GLY A 359 -13.49 -20.86 -1.76
C GLY A 359 -13.34 -22.38 -1.60
N PRO A 360 -14.19 -23.01 -0.77
CA PRO A 360 -14.13 -24.45 -0.49
C PRO A 360 -14.30 -25.32 -1.73
N GLY A 361 -13.55 -26.42 -1.80
CA GLY A 361 -13.55 -27.35 -2.93
C GLY A 361 -12.64 -26.95 -4.10
N VAL A 362 -12.13 -25.72 -4.11
CA VAL A 362 -11.17 -25.23 -5.12
C VAL A 362 -9.90 -24.70 -4.46
N GLY A 363 -10.01 -23.90 -3.40
CA GLY A 363 -8.85 -23.34 -2.70
C GLY A 363 -8.02 -24.41 -2.01
N LEU A 364 -6.72 -24.43 -2.31
CA LEU A 364 -5.78 -25.45 -1.81
C LEU A 364 -5.81 -25.57 -0.28
N GLY A 365 -5.93 -24.45 0.44
CA GLY A 365 -5.99 -24.46 1.90
C GLY A 365 -7.18 -25.26 2.43
N TYR A 366 -8.35 -25.11 1.80
CA TYR A 366 -9.54 -25.89 2.15
C TYR A 366 -9.41 -27.35 1.74
N ILE A 367 -8.89 -27.62 0.53
CA ILE A 367 -8.74 -28.99 0.02
C ILE A 367 -7.80 -29.79 0.94
N LEU A 368 -6.66 -29.23 1.33
CA LEU A 368 -5.72 -29.91 2.24
C LEU A 368 -6.37 -30.22 3.60
N ALA A 369 -7.14 -29.28 4.16
CA ALA A 369 -7.83 -29.49 5.43
C ALA A 369 -8.85 -30.64 5.33
N GLU A 370 -9.65 -30.66 4.24
CA GLU A 370 -10.61 -31.73 3.95
C GLU A 370 -9.93 -33.09 3.69
N GLU A 371 -8.71 -33.10 3.16
CA GLU A 371 -7.91 -34.31 2.91
C GLU A 371 -7.14 -34.79 4.15
N GLY A 372 -7.31 -34.12 5.29
CA GLY A 372 -6.84 -34.59 6.60
C GLY A 372 -5.47 -34.06 7.01
N PHE A 373 -5.02 -32.96 6.45
CA PHE A 373 -3.77 -32.28 6.81
C PHE A 373 -3.99 -31.19 7.87
N ASP A 374 -2.92 -30.88 8.63
CA ASP A 374 -2.83 -29.67 9.45
C ASP A 374 -2.19 -28.56 8.62
N VAL A 375 -3.01 -27.61 8.16
CA VAL A 375 -2.60 -26.65 7.12
C VAL A 375 -2.11 -25.36 7.75
N TRP A 376 -0.92 -24.93 7.38
CA TRP A 376 -0.31 -23.67 7.78
C TRP A 376 -0.08 -22.81 6.54
N LEU A 377 -0.69 -21.64 6.46
CA LEU A 377 -0.54 -20.67 5.39
C LEU A 377 0.38 -19.56 5.87
N GLY A 378 1.57 -19.46 5.28
CA GLY A 378 2.57 -18.49 5.70
C GLY A 378 2.41 -17.11 5.05
N ASN A 379 3.02 -16.12 5.66
CA ASN A 379 3.10 -14.74 5.17
C ASN A 379 4.52 -14.19 5.38
N ASN A 380 5.17 -13.77 4.30
CA ASN A 380 6.50 -13.17 4.36
C ASN A 380 6.48 -11.77 4.98
N ARG A 381 7.58 -11.38 5.65
CA ARG A 381 7.76 -10.03 6.17
C ARG A 381 7.41 -8.95 5.13
N GLY A 382 6.71 -7.92 5.60
CA GLY A 382 6.32 -6.76 4.79
C GLY A 382 5.07 -6.93 3.93
N ASN A 383 4.52 -8.14 3.77
CA ASN A 383 3.17 -8.26 3.23
C ASN A 383 2.11 -7.82 4.26
N TYR A 384 0.87 -7.64 3.82
CA TYR A 384 -0.25 -7.11 4.61
C TYR A 384 -0.40 -7.74 6.00
N TYR A 385 -0.21 -9.06 6.12
CA TYR A 385 -0.38 -9.79 7.38
C TYR A 385 0.87 -9.81 8.26
N SER A 386 2.04 -9.55 7.69
CA SER A 386 3.36 -9.61 8.34
C SER A 386 4.11 -8.26 8.26
N ARG A 387 3.36 -7.15 8.31
CA ARG A 387 3.86 -5.76 8.29
C ARG A 387 4.07 -5.19 9.69
N ARG A 388 4.77 -5.93 10.57
CA ARG A 388 5.04 -5.53 11.96
C ARG A 388 6.44 -5.94 12.41
N HIS A 389 7.02 -5.15 13.30
CA HIS A 389 8.34 -5.37 13.88
C HIS A 389 8.34 -4.94 15.35
N LEU A 390 9.24 -5.51 16.16
CA LEU A 390 9.35 -5.16 17.59
C LEU A 390 9.84 -3.72 17.83
N LEU A 391 10.67 -3.21 16.92
CA LEU A 391 11.39 -1.94 17.09
C LEU A 391 11.22 -0.94 15.93
N LEU A 392 10.80 -1.40 14.75
CA LEU A 392 10.82 -0.61 13.53
C LEU A 392 9.39 -0.31 13.10
N ASP A 393 9.11 0.94 12.75
CA ASP A 393 7.80 1.32 12.20
C ASP A 393 7.84 1.22 10.66
N PRO A 394 6.99 0.38 10.03
CA PRO A 394 6.90 0.29 8.58
C PRO A 394 6.40 1.58 7.90
N ASN A 395 5.79 2.52 8.65
CA ASN A 395 5.30 3.80 8.18
C ASN A 395 6.25 4.97 8.46
N ASP A 396 7.45 4.72 9.01
CA ASP A 396 8.41 5.79 9.30
C ASP A 396 8.91 6.45 8.00
N THR A 397 8.52 7.70 7.78
CA THR A 397 8.94 8.48 6.60
C THR A 397 10.39 8.95 6.68
N ASN A 398 11.00 8.93 7.87
CA ASN A 398 12.40 9.32 8.09
C ASN A 398 13.36 8.13 7.98
N SER A 399 12.85 6.89 7.94
CA SER A 399 13.68 5.68 7.90
C SER A 399 13.03 4.51 7.17
N THR A 400 13.73 3.99 6.16
CA THR A 400 13.32 2.76 5.46
C THR A 400 13.84 1.47 6.11
N ALA A 401 14.33 1.53 7.35
CA ALA A 401 14.98 0.38 8.00
C ALA A 401 14.09 -0.88 8.04
N PHE A 402 12.77 -0.72 8.24
CA PHE A 402 11.80 -1.83 8.17
C PHE A 402 11.80 -2.53 6.80
N TRP A 403 12.08 -1.81 5.71
CA TRP A 403 11.98 -2.34 4.35
C TRP A 403 13.30 -2.90 3.81
N LYS A 404 14.37 -2.92 4.61
CA LYS A 404 15.72 -3.30 4.19
C LYS A 404 15.98 -4.83 4.21
N PHE A 405 15.05 -5.63 3.72
CA PHE A 405 15.15 -7.09 3.60
C PHE A 405 14.98 -7.60 2.16
N SER A 406 15.42 -8.82 1.88
CA SER A 406 15.32 -9.45 0.56
C SER A 406 15.02 -10.96 0.64
N LEU A 407 15.22 -11.69 -0.47
CA LEU A 407 15.09 -13.16 -0.50
C LEU A 407 15.96 -13.87 0.55
N ASP A 408 17.12 -13.28 0.87
CA ASP A 408 18.07 -13.80 1.87
C ASP A 408 17.39 -13.94 3.24
N GLU A 409 16.80 -12.85 3.73
CA GLU A 409 16.14 -12.84 5.03
C GLU A 409 14.84 -13.65 5.01
N MET A 410 14.06 -13.58 3.92
CA MET A 410 12.83 -14.38 3.82
C MET A 410 13.11 -15.90 3.88
N GLY A 411 14.12 -16.38 3.15
CA GLY A 411 14.48 -17.81 3.19
C GLY A 411 15.18 -18.19 4.49
N ASN A 412 16.25 -17.48 4.85
CA ASN A 412 17.10 -17.88 5.97
C ASN A 412 16.47 -17.60 7.35
N VAL A 413 15.63 -16.58 7.47
CA VAL A 413 15.11 -16.10 8.75
C VAL A 413 13.60 -16.34 8.88
N ASP A 414 12.78 -15.89 7.93
CA ASP A 414 11.31 -16.03 8.06
C ASP A 414 10.88 -17.48 7.97
N LEU A 415 11.32 -18.16 6.91
CA LEU A 415 10.90 -19.53 6.65
C LEU A 415 11.44 -20.49 7.71
N SER A 416 12.71 -20.32 8.12
CA SER A 416 13.29 -21.13 9.20
C SER A 416 12.55 -20.95 10.54
N SER A 417 12.24 -19.70 10.92
CA SER A 417 11.50 -19.38 12.15
C SER A 417 10.08 -19.95 12.12
N SER A 418 9.43 -19.89 10.95
CA SER A 418 8.08 -20.42 10.75
C SER A 418 8.05 -21.94 10.85
N ILE A 419 8.97 -22.64 10.19
CA ILE A 419 9.09 -24.11 10.26
C ILE A 419 9.36 -24.55 11.70
N ASP A 420 10.34 -23.96 12.39
CA ASP A 420 10.65 -24.32 13.78
C ASP A 420 9.47 -24.07 14.72
N TYR A 421 8.72 -22.99 14.50
CA TYR A 421 7.50 -22.72 15.24
C TYR A 421 6.45 -23.82 15.02
N ILE A 422 6.18 -24.19 13.76
CA ILE A 422 5.20 -25.21 13.39
C ILE A 422 5.57 -26.57 13.98
N LEU A 423 6.82 -27.01 13.84
CA LEU A 423 7.28 -28.29 14.37
C LEU A 423 7.16 -28.36 15.90
N ARG A 424 7.54 -27.28 16.60
CA ARG A 424 7.33 -27.18 18.06
C ARG A 424 5.86 -27.20 18.44
N ARG A 425 4.99 -26.51 17.67
CA ARG A 425 3.55 -26.46 17.98
C ARG A 425 2.83 -27.76 17.71
N THR A 426 3.21 -28.46 16.65
CA THR A 426 2.58 -29.72 16.24
C THR A 426 3.22 -30.93 16.91
N SER A 427 4.40 -30.77 17.53
CA SER A 427 5.23 -31.86 18.06
C SER A 427 5.61 -32.89 16.99
N ARG A 428 5.63 -32.49 15.71
CA ARG A 428 6.09 -33.34 14.61
C ARG A 428 7.58 -33.12 14.36
N PRO A 429 8.31 -34.17 13.92
CA PRO A 429 9.72 -34.05 13.59
C PRO A 429 9.95 -33.28 12.28
N ASN A 430 8.98 -33.33 11.36
CA ASN A 430 9.05 -32.73 10.04
C ASN A 430 7.66 -32.29 9.54
N LEU A 431 7.66 -31.50 8.46
CA LEU A 431 6.45 -31.04 7.76
C LEU A 431 6.61 -31.14 6.24
N HIS A 432 5.51 -31.08 5.51
CA HIS A 432 5.53 -30.91 4.05
C HIS A 432 5.49 -29.43 3.69
N TYR A 433 6.30 -29.05 2.71
CA TYR A 433 6.34 -27.69 2.21
C TYR A 433 5.70 -27.62 0.82
N ILE A 434 4.84 -26.63 0.59
CA ILE A 434 4.32 -26.29 -0.73
C ILE A 434 4.62 -24.80 -0.95
N GLY A 435 5.39 -24.48 -1.98
CA GLY A 435 5.72 -23.09 -2.32
C GLY A 435 5.30 -22.79 -3.75
N MET A 436 4.91 -21.54 -4.01
CA MET A 436 4.62 -21.07 -5.38
C MET A 436 5.45 -19.85 -5.75
N SER A 437 6.01 -19.83 -6.96
CA SER A 437 6.79 -18.68 -7.47
C SER A 437 7.90 -18.26 -6.49
N GLN A 438 7.91 -17.03 -5.98
CA GLN A 438 8.87 -16.60 -4.93
C GLN A 438 8.89 -17.52 -3.70
N GLY A 439 7.76 -18.15 -3.35
CA GLY A 439 7.68 -19.16 -2.30
C GLY A 439 8.61 -20.36 -2.56
N THR A 440 8.86 -20.73 -3.81
CA THR A 440 9.89 -21.74 -4.13
C THR A 440 11.28 -21.16 -3.97
N THR A 441 11.50 -19.91 -4.41
CA THR A 441 12.80 -19.23 -4.34
C THR A 441 13.32 -19.19 -2.90
N ILE A 442 12.48 -18.75 -1.95
CA ILE A 442 12.88 -18.63 -0.54
C ILE A 442 13.13 -20.01 0.11
N TYR A 443 12.46 -21.06 -0.37
CA TYR A 443 12.75 -22.43 0.03
C TYR A 443 14.14 -22.87 -0.43
N PHE A 444 14.50 -22.58 -1.68
CA PHE A 444 15.84 -22.87 -2.18
C PHE A 444 16.93 -22.03 -1.49
N VAL A 445 16.64 -20.78 -1.11
CA VAL A 445 17.52 -19.97 -0.25
C VAL A 445 17.72 -20.66 1.10
N LEU A 446 16.64 -21.06 1.78
CA LEU A 446 16.71 -21.75 3.06
C LEU A 446 17.58 -23.01 2.96
N GLY A 447 17.23 -23.92 2.05
CA GLY A 447 17.92 -25.20 1.93
C GLY A 447 19.40 -25.06 1.53
N SER A 448 19.75 -23.99 0.81
CA SER A 448 21.14 -23.69 0.46
C SER A 448 21.95 -23.15 1.64
N LEU A 449 21.36 -22.29 2.47
CA LEU A 449 22.03 -21.64 3.61
C LEU A 449 21.96 -22.46 4.91
N ARG A 450 20.96 -23.33 5.04
CA ARG A 450 20.61 -24.10 6.23
C ARG A 450 20.37 -25.57 5.88
N PRO A 451 21.41 -26.34 5.52
CA PRO A 451 21.28 -27.77 5.21
C PRO A 451 20.66 -28.58 6.37
N ASP A 452 20.79 -28.11 7.61
CA ASP A 452 20.15 -28.70 8.80
C ASP A 452 18.61 -28.71 8.74
N PHE A 453 18.00 -27.91 7.86
CA PHE A 453 16.55 -27.91 7.66
C PHE A 453 16.06 -29.03 6.73
N SER A 454 16.93 -29.72 5.99
CA SER A 454 16.46 -30.83 5.13
C SER A 454 15.79 -31.94 5.95
N GLU A 455 16.26 -32.25 7.15
CA GLU A 455 15.64 -33.27 8.02
C GLU A 455 14.26 -32.83 8.56
N LYS A 456 14.01 -31.52 8.59
CA LYS A 456 12.75 -30.91 9.05
C LYS A 456 11.68 -30.88 7.95
N ILE A 457 12.04 -31.22 6.71
CA ILE A 457 11.14 -31.21 5.55
C ILE A 457 10.94 -32.63 5.04
N ALA A 458 9.73 -33.17 5.22
CA ALA A 458 9.37 -34.50 4.72
C ALA A 458 9.32 -34.53 3.19
N SER A 459 8.76 -33.49 2.57
CA SER A 459 8.81 -33.25 1.13
C SER A 459 8.60 -31.77 0.81
N ALA A 460 9.12 -31.34 -0.33
CA ALA A 460 8.94 -30.00 -0.83
C ALA A 460 8.30 -30.03 -2.22
N HIS A 461 7.14 -29.39 -2.37
CA HIS A 461 6.39 -29.29 -3.63
C HIS A 461 6.50 -27.86 -4.16
N MET A 462 7.23 -27.71 -5.25
CA MET A 462 7.53 -26.43 -5.87
C MET A 462 6.57 -26.19 -7.03
N LEU A 463 5.63 -25.26 -6.88
CA LEU A 463 4.64 -24.89 -7.88
C LEU A 463 5.17 -23.70 -8.68
N ALA A 464 5.36 -23.84 -10.00
CA ALA A 464 5.93 -22.80 -10.84
C ALA A 464 7.26 -22.21 -10.28
N PRO A 465 8.31 -23.03 -10.11
CA PRO A 465 9.52 -22.57 -9.44
C PRO A 465 10.32 -21.53 -10.21
N VAL A 466 10.58 -20.39 -9.57
CA VAL A 466 11.38 -19.29 -10.14
C VAL A 466 12.70 -19.18 -9.38
N VAL A 467 13.82 -19.60 -9.98
CA VAL A 467 15.14 -19.62 -9.31
C VAL A 467 16.16 -18.75 -10.04
N PHE A 468 16.45 -19.07 -11.30
CA PHE A 468 17.49 -18.38 -12.06
C PHE A 468 16.95 -17.24 -12.92
N ASN A 469 15.73 -17.39 -13.45
CA ASN A 469 15.01 -16.37 -14.23
C ASN A 469 15.88 -15.88 -15.41
N THR A 470 16.57 -16.80 -16.09
CA THR A 470 17.57 -16.51 -17.13
C THR A 470 16.97 -16.31 -18.51
N GLY A 471 15.67 -16.53 -18.67
CA GLY A 471 15.00 -16.57 -19.97
C GLY A 471 13.53 -16.15 -19.95
N ASN A 472 13.23 -14.87 -19.74
CA ASN A 472 11.87 -14.34 -19.96
C ASN A 472 11.60 -13.95 -21.43
N GLY A 473 12.31 -14.58 -22.38
CA GLY A 473 11.98 -14.56 -23.81
C GLY A 473 12.13 -13.23 -24.55
N SER A 474 12.51 -12.13 -23.91
CA SER A 474 12.68 -10.82 -24.55
C SER A 474 14.12 -10.31 -24.44
N PRO A 475 14.87 -10.20 -25.55
CA PRO A 475 16.20 -9.57 -25.58
C PRO A 475 16.24 -8.16 -24.96
N LEU A 476 15.10 -7.45 -24.98
CA LEU A 476 14.94 -6.15 -24.34
C LEU A 476 15.10 -6.25 -22.81
N MET A 477 14.58 -7.31 -22.19
CA MET A 477 14.64 -7.49 -20.73
C MET A 477 16.03 -7.86 -20.25
N ASP A 478 16.73 -8.74 -20.97
CA ASP A 478 18.13 -9.04 -20.69
C ASP A 478 19.01 -7.77 -20.74
N THR A 479 18.67 -6.84 -21.63
CA THR A 479 19.39 -5.56 -21.79
C THR A 479 19.07 -4.56 -20.68
N VAL A 480 17.81 -4.51 -20.21
CA VAL A 480 17.32 -3.50 -19.26
C VAL A 480 17.45 -3.94 -17.80
N ALA A 481 17.47 -5.25 -17.52
CA ALA A 481 17.55 -5.79 -16.16
C ALA A 481 18.72 -5.22 -15.33
N PRO A 482 19.96 -5.07 -15.84
CA PRO A 482 21.04 -4.46 -15.06
C PRO A 482 20.75 -3.01 -14.64
N ILE A 483 20.10 -2.23 -15.51
CA ILE A 483 19.72 -0.83 -15.24
C ILE A 483 18.64 -0.80 -14.17
N VAL A 484 17.59 -1.61 -14.32
CA VAL A 484 16.49 -1.68 -13.34
C VAL A 484 17.01 -2.14 -11.97
N ALA A 485 17.92 -3.13 -11.94
CA ALA A 485 18.56 -3.58 -10.70
C ALA A 485 19.33 -2.44 -10.02
N ALA A 486 20.10 -1.65 -10.78
CA ALA A 486 20.85 -0.51 -10.26
C ALA A 486 19.93 0.59 -9.73
N VAL A 487 18.88 0.95 -10.49
CA VAL A 487 17.88 1.96 -10.10
C VAL A 487 17.14 1.54 -8.84
N MET A 488 16.66 0.30 -8.75
CA MET A 488 15.92 -0.19 -7.57
C MET A 488 16.82 -0.30 -6.34
N SER A 489 18.08 -0.71 -6.51
CA SER A 489 19.06 -0.74 -5.40
C SER A 489 19.35 0.67 -4.90
N TRP A 490 19.58 1.63 -5.82
CA TRP A 490 19.76 3.03 -5.47
C TRP A 490 18.53 3.60 -4.76
N ALA A 491 17.32 3.36 -5.28
CA ALA A 491 16.08 3.84 -4.67
C ALA A 491 15.87 3.26 -3.27
N THR A 492 16.15 1.97 -3.09
CA THR A 492 16.13 1.31 -1.77
C THR A 492 17.04 2.01 -0.76
N ASP A 493 18.26 2.36 -1.20
CA ASP A 493 19.25 2.99 -0.33
C ASP A 493 18.97 4.49 -0.09
N ASN A 494 18.14 5.12 -0.93
CA ASN A 494 17.80 6.55 -0.89
C ASN A 494 16.34 6.83 -0.46
N GLY A 495 15.70 5.90 0.27
CA GLY A 495 14.46 6.21 0.99
C GLY A 495 13.18 5.61 0.39
N PHE A 496 13.25 4.77 -0.63
CA PHE A 496 12.10 4.01 -1.14
C PHE A 496 12.03 2.62 -0.51
N GLY A 497 11.01 2.35 0.30
CA GLY A 497 10.91 1.13 1.11
C GLY A 497 9.88 0.13 0.60
N GLU A 498 8.61 0.50 0.68
CA GLU A 498 7.46 -0.37 0.38
C GLU A 498 7.05 -0.27 -1.10
N LEU A 499 6.70 -1.41 -1.69
CA LEU A 499 6.14 -1.46 -3.04
C LEU A 499 4.79 -2.17 -3.04
N LEU A 500 3.81 -1.53 -3.67
CA LEU A 500 2.46 -2.05 -3.94
C LEU A 500 1.77 -2.67 -2.69
N PRO A 501 1.59 -1.89 -1.60
CA PRO A 501 0.82 -2.35 -0.44
C PRO A 501 -0.63 -2.66 -0.80
N LYS A 502 -1.28 -3.51 0.02
CA LYS A 502 -2.74 -3.62 -0.03
C LYS A 502 -3.34 -2.24 0.26
N SER A 503 -4.20 -1.77 -0.64
CA SER A 503 -4.84 -0.46 -0.57
C SER A 503 -6.35 -0.62 -0.60
N ASP A 504 -7.04 0.00 0.36
CA ASP A 504 -8.51 -0.01 0.38
C ASP A 504 -9.10 0.71 -0.84
N LEU A 505 -8.38 1.68 -1.40
CA LEU A 505 -8.72 2.31 -2.68
C LEU A 505 -8.65 1.31 -3.83
N MET A 506 -7.57 0.51 -3.92
CA MET A 506 -7.44 -0.51 -4.96
C MET A 506 -8.49 -1.62 -4.82
N ALA A 507 -8.80 -2.02 -3.57
CA ALA A 507 -9.88 -2.96 -3.30
C ALA A 507 -11.25 -2.38 -3.71
N ASP A 508 -11.49 -1.09 -3.48
CA ASP A 508 -12.69 -0.39 -3.94
C ASP A 508 -12.80 -0.37 -5.46
N ILE A 509 -11.71 -0.04 -6.16
CA ILE A 509 -11.63 -0.05 -7.63
C ILE A 509 -11.91 -1.46 -8.14
N ALA A 510 -11.25 -2.48 -7.61
CA ALA A 510 -11.48 -3.88 -7.98
C ALA A 510 -12.94 -4.30 -7.81
N ARG A 511 -13.59 -3.94 -6.69
CA ARG A 511 -15.00 -4.27 -6.41
C ARG A 511 -15.98 -3.59 -7.37
N ARG A 512 -15.66 -2.40 -7.87
CA ARG A 512 -16.54 -1.62 -8.76
C ARG A 512 -16.31 -1.97 -10.23
N TYR A 513 -15.05 -2.03 -10.66
CA TYR A 513 -14.66 -2.12 -12.07
C TYR A 513 -14.24 -3.52 -12.53
N CYS A 514 -13.97 -4.46 -11.63
CA CYS A 514 -13.58 -5.83 -12.00
C CYS A 514 -14.67 -6.87 -11.73
N ARG A 515 -15.88 -6.43 -11.38
CA ARG A 515 -17.02 -7.31 -11.08
C ARG A 515 -17.62 -7.93 -12.33
N ASP A 516 -18.44 -8.96 -12.14
CA ASP A 516 -19.03 -9.65 -13.27
C ASP A 516 -19.98 -8.79 -14.09
N GLY A 517 -19.88 -8.87 -15.42
CA GLY A 517 -20.76 -8.17 -16.35
C GLY A 517 -20.59 -6.65 -16.43
N VAL A 518 -19.45 -6.09 -16.00
CA VAL A 518 -19.07 -4.70 -16.32
C VAL A 518 -18.09 -4.66 -17.49
N ALA A 519 -18.15 -3.61 -18.30
CA ALA A 519 -17.30 -3.46 -19.49
C ALA A 519 -15.79 -3.53 -19.17
N THR A 520 -15.39 -3.09 -17.98
CA THR A 520 -13.99 -3.07 -17.52
C THR A 520 -13.48 -4.43 -17.00
N GLN A 521 -14.32 -5.47 -16.91
CA GLN A 521 -13.90 -6.81 -16.44
C GLN A 521 -12.83 -7.43 -17.35
N SER A 522 -12.90 -7.18 -18.66
CA SER A 522 -11.89 -7.62 -19.63
C SER A 522 -10.53 -6.99 -19.33
N LEU A 523 -10.48 -5.70 -19.04
CA LEU A 523 -9.26 -4.98 -18.65
C LEU A 523 -8.66 -5.54 -17.35
N CYS A 524 -9.49 -5.83 -16.35
CA CYS A 524 -9.03 -6.47 -15.11
C CYS A 524 -8.50 -7.89 -15.35
N SER A 525 -9.10 -8.64 -16.28
CA SER A 525 -8.59 -9.93 -16.72
C SER A 525 -7.23 -9.79 -17.40
N THR A 526 -7.07 -8.80 -18.28
CA THR A 526 -5.80 -8.48 -18.94
C THR A 526 -4.72 -8.11 -17.93
N ILE A 527 -5.03 -7.33 -16.89
CA ILE A 527 -4.10 -7.03 -15.80
C ILE A 527 -3.61 -8.29 -15.11
N LEU A 528 -4.52 -9.21 -14.79
CA LEU A 528 -4.16 -10.49 -14.20
C LEU A 528 -3.29 -11.33 -15.15
N PHE A 529 -3.65 -11.41 -16.44
CA PHE A 529 -2.88 -12.15 -17.45
C PHE A 529 -1.50 -11.54 -17.70
N MET A 530 -1.36 -10.22 -17.58
CA MET A 530 -0.07 -9.52 -17.66
C MET A 530 0.88 -9.95 -16.54
N LEU A 531 0.37 -10.18 -15.34
CA LEU A 531 1.16 -10.65 -14.21
C LEU A 531 1.48 -12.14 -14.33
N GLY A 532 0.48 -12.94 -14.72
CA GLY A 532 0.47 -14.39 -14.56
C GLY A 532 0.56 -15.24 -15.83
N GLY A 533 0.56 -14.65 -17.02
CA GLY A 533 0.41 -15.37 -18.29
C GLY A 533 -1.05 -15.51 -18.72
N TRP A 534 -1.28 -15.70 -20.02
CA TRP A 534 -2.61 -15.76 -20.60
C TRP A 534 -3.19 -17.18 -20.51
N SER A 535 -4.28 -17.35 -19.76
CA SER A 535 -5.02 -18.62 -19.70
C SER A 535 -6.53 -18.42 -19.57
N GLU A 536 -7.20 -18.24 -20.70
CA GLU A 536 -8.64 -18.02 -20.72
C GLU A 536 -9.43 -19.25 -20.23
N SER A 537 -8.94 -20.46 -20.53
CA SER A 537 -9.56 -21.72 -20.13
C SER A 537 -9.57 -21.90 -18.61
N GLN A 538 -8.54 -21.42 -17.90
CA GLN A 538 -8.41 -21.53 -16.44
C GLN A 538 -8.95 -20.30 -15.71
N HIS A 539 -9.10 -19.17 -16.38
CA HIS A 539 -9.58 -17.93 -15.78
C HIS A 539 -11.03 -18.03 -15.31
N ASN A 540 -11.26 -17.55 -14.09
CA ASN A 540 -12.60 -17.32 -13.55
C ASN A 540 -12.77 -15.82 -13.27
N ALA A 541 -13.32 -15.12 -14.27
CA ALA A 541 -13.52 -13.67 -14.23
C ALA A 541 -14.50 -13.22 -13.13
N THR A 542 -15.39 -14.11 -12.68
CA THR A 542 -16.33 -13.80 -11.58
C THR A 542 -15.63 -13.58 -10.23
N LEU A 543 -14.42 -14.14 -10.06
CA LEU A 543 -13.62 -14.02 -8.84
C LEU A 543 -12.61 -12.86 -8.86
N LEU A 544 -12.57 -12.07 -9.95
CA LEU A 544 -11.65 -10.93 -10.04
C LEU A 544 -11.78 -9.92 -8.90
N PRO A 545 -12.99 -9.54 -8.42
CA PRO A 545 -13.13 -8.59 -7.32
C PRO A 545 -12.44 -9.04 -6.04
N VAL A 546 -12.54 -10.32 -5.72
CA VAL A 546 -11.93 -10.90 -4.51
C VAL A 546 -10.43 -11.12 -4.70
N LYS A 547 -9.97 -11.53 -5.89
CA LYS A 547 -8.53 -11.65 -6.18
C LYS A 547 -7.80 -10.31 -6.08
N LEU A 548 -8.32 -9.28 -6.75
CA LEU A 548 -7.68 -7.96 -6.82
C LEU A 548 -7.88 -7.11 -5.56
N ALA A 549 -8.82 -7.45 -4.69
CA ALA A 549 -8.91 -6.85 -3.36
C ALA A 549 -7.84 -7.34 -2.38
N HIS A 550 -7.21 -8.48 -2.69
CA HIS A 550 -6.20 -9.12 -1.84
C HIS A 550 -4.79 -9.11 -2.44
N THR A 551 -4.67 -8.83 -3.74
CA THR A 551 -3.40 -8.83 -4.48
C THR A 551 -3.30 -7.55 -5.31
N PRO A 552 -2.23 -6.74 -5.18
CA PRO A 552 -1.00 -7.01 -4.42
C PRO A 552 -1.17 -6.81 -2.90
N ALA A 553 -0.35 -7.53 -2.13
CA ALA A 553 -0.37 -7.55 -0.68
C ALA A 553 0.77 -6.76 -0.01
N GLY A 554 1.61 -6.05 -0.78
CA GLY A 554 2.77 -5.32 -0.25
C GLY A 554 4.03 -6.16 -0.16
N ALA A 555 5.17 -5.55 -0.46
CA ALA A 555 6.46 -6.22 -0.48
C ALA A 555 7.62 -5.18 -0.49
N SER A 556 8.87 -5.56 -0.18
CA SER A 556 10.02 -4.62 -0.16
C SER A 556 10.62 -4.33 -1.54
N LEU A 557 10.97 -3.06 -1.80
CA LEU A 557 11.73 -2.69 -3.01
C LEU A 557 13.09 -3.41 -3.10
N ARG A 558 13.75 -3.66 -1.96
CA ARG A 558 15.03 -4.40 -1.91
C ARG A 558 14.88 -5.84 -2.38
N GLN A 559 13.74 -6.47 -2.12
CA GLN A 559 13.46 -7.81 -2.62
C GLN A 559 13.38 -7.82 -4.15
N PHE A 560 12.84 -6.75 -4.77
CA PHE A 560 12.75 -6.63 -6.22
C PHE A 560 14.14 -6.40 -6.80
N ALA A 561 14.93 -5.51 -6.18
CA ALA A 561 16.32 -5.32 -6.53
C ALA A 561 17.09 -6.67 -6.52
N HIS A 562 16.89 -7.52 -5.51
CA HIS A 562 17.53 -8.85 -5.45
C HIS A 562 17.10 -9.75 -6.63
N LEU A 563 15.80 -9.84 -6.91
CA LEU A 563 15.30 -10.63 -8.04
C LEU A 563 15.90 -10.14 -9.37
N THR A 564 15.93 -8.83 -9.60
CA THR A 564 16.49 -8.26 -10.83
C THR A 564 18.02 -8.42 -10.89
N GLN A 565 18.73 -8.38 -9.76
CA GLN A 565 20.17 -8.71 -9.72
C GLN A 565 20.43 -10.17 -10.16
N ASN A 566 19.58 -11.11 -9.74
CA ASN A 566 19.70 -12.51 -10.15
C ASN A 566 19.40 -12.68 -11.65
N MET A 567 18.37 -12.00 -12.17
CA MET A 567 18.10 -11.95 -13.62
C MET A 567 19.29 -11.40 -14.40
N ALA A 568 19.81 -10.24 -14.00
CA ALA A 568 20.91 -9.56 -14.68
C ALA A 568 22.20 -10.39 -14.67
N SER A 569 22.48 -11.09 -13.57
CA SER A 569 23.66 -11.95 -13.44
C SER A 569 23.47 -13.37 -13.98
N LYS A 570 22.23 -13.76 -14.29
CA LYS A 570 21.82 -15.13 -14.65
C LYS A 570 22.27 -16.17 -13.62
N LYS A 571 22.30 -15.76 -12.35
CA LYS A 571 22.81 -16.53 -11.21
C LYS A 571 21.84 -16.49 -10.06
N PHE A 572 21.66 -17.63 -9.40
CA PHE A 572 20.95 -17.68 -8.13
C PHE A 572 21.94 -17.44 -6.99
N ARG A 573 22.02 -16.18 -6.54
CA ARG A 573 23.03 -15.72 -5.58
C ARG A 573 22.45 -14.76 -4.55
N ARG A 574 23.24 -14.51 -3.50
CA ARG A 574 22.90 -13.56 -2.43
C ARG A 574 22.79 -12.13 -2.93
N TYR A 575 22.16 -11.26 -2.12
CA TYR A 575 21.97 -9.86 -2.50
C TYR A 575 23.30 -9.15 -2.71
N ASP A 576 23.43 -8.41 -3.81
CA ASP A 576 24.60 -7.61 -4.12
C ASP A 576 24.46 -6.23 -3.49
N TYR A 577 25.27 -5.96 -2.45
CA TYR A 577 25.32 -4.67 -1.76
C TYR A 577 26.38 -3.73 -2.37
N GLY A 578 27.01 -4.12 -3.48
CA GLY A 578 28.18 -3.47 -4.05
C GLY A 578 29.50 -3.95 -3.43
N PRO A 579 30.65 -3.72 -4.11
CA PRO A 579 31.92 -4.39 -3.78
C PRO A 579 32.40 -4.23 -2.33
N ILE A 580 32.23 -3.04 -1.75
CA ILE A 580 32.68 -2.72 -0.39
C ILE A 580 31.81 -3.46 0.64
N GLN A 581 30.49 -3.34 0.53
CA GLN A 581 29.56 -3.97 1.48
C GLN A 581 29.57 -5.50 1.32
N ASN A 582 29.74 -6.02 0.10
CA ASN A 582 29.93 -7.45 -0.12
C ASN A 582 31.20 -7.97 0.57
N MET A 583 32.31 -7.22 0.51
CA MET A 583 33.53 -7.61 1.22
C MET A 583 33.29 -7.67 2.73
N LEU A 584 32.58 -6.68 3.30
CA LEU A 584 32.24 -6.65 4.73
C LEU A 584 31.29 -7.78 5.15
N ARG A 585 30.34 -8.17 4.30
CA ARG A 585 29.29 -9.15 4.62
C ARG A 585 29.66 -10.59 4.27
N TYR A 586 30.38 -10.78 3.17
CA TYR A 586 30.64 -12.09 2.56
C TYR A 586 32.14 -12.43 2.45
N GLY A 587 33.04 -11.48 2.77
CA GLY A 587 34.49 -11.66 2.59
C GLY A 587 34.92 -11.70 1.12
N LYS A 588 34.05 -11.30 0.18
CA LYS A 588 34.28 -11.29 -1.27
C LYS A 588 33.64 -10.05 -1.88
N THR A 589 34.21 -9.51 -2.96
CA THR A 589 33.65 -8.34 -3.66
C THR A 589 32.37 -8.66 -4.43
N GLN A 590 32.13 -9.93 -4.75
CA GLN A 590 30.92 -10.43 -5.39
C GLN A 590 30.12 -11.28 -4.41
N PRO A 591 28.78 -11.22 -4.42
CA PRO A 591 27.96 -12.06 -3.57
C PRO A 591 28.13 -13.55 -3.96
N PRO A 592 28.18 -14.47 -2.97
CA PRO A 592 28.27 -15.90 -3.24
C PRO A 592 26.96 -16.45 -3.81
N GLU A 593 27.06 -17.48 -4.62
CA GLU A 593 25.92 -18.25 -5.14
C GLU A 593 25.33 -19.15 -4.05
N TYR A 594 24.02 -19.40 -4.13
CA TYR A 594 23.37 -20.34 -3.24
C TYR A 594 23.68 -21.77 -3.68
N ASN A 595 24.17 -22.59 -2.75
CA ASN A 595 24.55 -23.97 -3.05
C ASN A 595 23.35 -24.93 -2.95
N LEU A 596 22.69 -25.19 -4.08
CA LEU A 596 21.53 -26.10 -4.16
C LEU A 596 21.88 -27.56 -3.84
N LEU A 597 23.15 -27.97 -3.92
CA LEU A 597 23.60 -29.32 -3.55
C LEU A 597 23.40 -29.63 -2.05
N ASN A 598 23.21 -28.59 -1.22
CA ASN A 598 22.95 -28.72 0.21
C ASN A 598 21.54 -29.24 0.53
N ILE A 599 20.63 -29.24 -0.44
CA ILE A 599 19.24 -29.67 -0.26
C ILE A 599 19.16 -31.18 -0.43
N LYS A 600 18.84 -31.91 0.64
CA LYS A 600 18.86 -33.38 0.68
C LYS A 600 17.51 -34.07 0.85
N ASN A 601 16.45 -33.31 1.10
CA ASN A 601 15.10 -33.86 1.22
C ASN A 601 14.40 -33.98 -0.15
N PRO A 602 13.33 -34.79 -0.27
CA PRO A 602 12.60 -34.95 -1.53
C PRO A 602 12.01 -33.63 -2.08
N VAL A 603 12.22 -33.36 -3.37
CA VAL A 603 11.73 -32.15 -4.07
C VAL A 603 10.92 -32.52 -5.31
N PHE A 604 9.68 -32.05 -5.40
CA PHE A 604 8.81 -32.23 -6.55
C PHE A 604 8.64 -30.89 -7.27
N LEU A 605 9.09 -30.81 -8.52
CA LEU A 605 9.03 -29.59 -9.33
C LEU A 605 7.82 -29.65 -10.27
N HIS A 606 6.77 -28.90 -9.96
CA HIS A 606 5.55 -28.80 -10.77
C HIS A 606 5.65 -27.58 -11.70
N TYR A 607 5.67 -27.81 -13.01
CA TYR A 607 5.82 -26.75 -14.01
C TYR A 607 4.78 -26.90 -15.13
N SER A 608 4.62 -25.86 -15.95
CA SER A 608 3.69 -25.82 -17.08
C SER A 608 4.34 -25.09 -18.25
N ASP A 609 4.14 -25.59 -19.47
CA ASP A 609 4.64 -24.95 -20.69
C ASP A 609 3.96 -23.59 -20.94
N GLY A 610 2.74 -23.40 -20.40
CA GLY A 610 2.00 -22.14 -20.46
C GLY A 610 2.49 -21.07 -19.47
N ASP A 611 3.43 -21.40 -18.58
CA ASP A 611 4.00 -20.47 -17.61
C ASP A 611 5.26 -19.80 -18.15
N SER A 612 5.12 -18.55 -18.60
CA SER A 612 6.24 -17.76 -19.12
C SER A 612 7.31 -17.38 -18.09
N ARG A 613 7.07 -17.62 -16.79
CA ARG A 613 8.05 -17.38 -15.71
C ARG A 613 8.92 -18.59 -15.39
N THR A 614 8.48 -19.79 -15.79
CA THR A 614 9.16 -21.06 -15.51
C THR A 614 9.52 -21.72 -16.84
N ASN A 615 10.47 -21.13 -17.57
CA ASN A 615 10.88 -21.65 -18.88
C ASN A 615 11.63 -22.99 -18.77
N ASP A 616 11.65 -23.75 -19.87
CA ASP A 616 12.29 -25.06 -19.97
C ASP A 616 13.78 -25.05 -19.61
N ILE A 617 14.50 -23.97 -19.90
CA ILE A 617 15.94 -23.88 -19.62
C ILE A 617 16.16 -23.81 -18.10
N ASP A 618 15.46 -22.91 -17.43
CA ASP A 618 15.60 -22.68 -15.99
C ASP A 618 15.12 -23.87 -15.17
N ILE A 619 14.02 -24.52 -15.56
CA ILE A 619 13.49 -25.67 -14.83
C ILE A 619 14.38 -26.90 -14.98
N ASN A 620 14.92 -27.16 -16.17
CA ASN A 620 15.84 -28.28 -16.39
C ASN A 620 17.18 -28.03 -15.68
N LEU A 621 17.70 -26.79 -15.72
CA LEU A 621 18.89 -26.41 -14.95
C LEU A 621 18.69 -26.60 -13.44
N LEU A 622 17.53 -26.17 -12.91
CA LEU A 622 17.18 -26.40 -11.51
C LEU A 622 17.12 -27.89 -11.19
N TYR A 623 16.45 -28.67 -12.04
CA TYR A 623 16.38 -30.11 -11.88
C TYR A 623 17.79 -30.70 -11.82
N ASP A 624 18.67 -30.40 -12.77
CA ASP A 624 20.02 -30.98 -12.85
C ASP A 624 20.90 -30.61 -11.64
N LEU A 625 20.80 -29.39 -11.12
CA LEU A 625 21.60 -28.91 -9.99
C LEU A 625 21.19 -29.50 -8.62
N LEU A 626 20.00 -30.08 -8.50
CA LEU A 626 19.54 -30.70 -7.27
C LEU A 626 20.12 -32.11 -7.09
N ASP A 627 20.87 -32.36 -6.02
CA ASP A 627 21.43 -33.68 -5.68
C ASP A 627 20.61 -34.36 -4.56
N THR A 628 19.33 -34.58 -4.86
CA THR A 628 18.32 -35.17 -3.97
C THR A 628 17.34 -36.04 -4.76
N THR A 629 16.48 -36.77 -4.05
CA THR A 629 15.28 -37.37 -4.66
C THR A 629 14.42 -36.25 -5.25
N LYS A 630 14.30 -36.25 -6.58
CA LYS A 630 13.61 -35.21 -7.32
C LYS A 630 12.70 -35.79 -8.40
N GLU A 631 11.56 -35.16 -8.63
CA GLU A 631 10.66 -35.46 -9.74
C GLU A 631 10.31 -34.16 -10.45
N LEU A 632 10.39 -34.18 -11.78
CA LEU A 632 9.96 -33.09 -12.64
C LEU A 632 8.58 -33.43 -13.22
N ILE A 633 7.56 -32.66 -12.84
CA ILE A 633 6.15 -32.96 -13.09
C ILE A 633 5.54 -31.84 -13.93
N ARG A 634 5.22 -32.16 -15.18
CA ARG A 634 4.47 -31.27 -16.07
C ARG A 634 2.98 -31.30 -15.73
N VAL A 635 2.38 -30.13 -15.58
CA VAL A 635 0.92 -29.99 -15.45
C VAL A 635 0.28 -30.39 -16.79
N PRO A 636 -0.73 -31.27 -16.81
CA PRO A 636 -1.36 -31.76 -18.04
C PRO A 636 -2.37 -30.75 -18.63
N ASP A 637 -1.93 -29.50 -18.83
CA ASP A 637 -2.66 -28.43 -19.51
C ASP A 637 -1.65 -27.44 -20.10
N ASP A 638 -1.56 -27.43 -21.43
CA ASP A 638 -0.57 -26.66 -22.20
C ASP A 638 -0.73 -25.14 -22.02
N ASN A 639 -1.92 -24.67 -21.60
CA ASN A 639 -2.19 -23.25 -21.38
C ASN A 639 -2.23 -22.88 -19.89
N PHE A 640 -1.82 -23.77 -18.99
CA PHE A 640 -1.83 -23.49 -17.55
C PHE A 640 -0.75 -22.46 -17.22
N SER A 641 -1.16 -21.25 -16.86
CA SER A 641 -0.28 -20.11 -16.66
C SER A 641 0.23 -20.01 -15.22
N HIS A 642 1.12 -19.06 -14.95
CA HIS A 642 1.76 -18.87 -13.65
C HIS A 642 0.76 -18.73 -12.49
N VAL A 643 -0.32 -17.96 -12.69
CA VAL A 643 -1.33 -17.73 -11.63
C VAL A 643 -2.31 -18.89 -11.48
N ASP A 644 -2.40 -19.79 -12.47
CA ASP A 644 -3.33 -20.91 -12.42
C ASP A 644 -2.95 -21.94 -11.37
N PHE A 645 -1.67 -22.01 -10.98
CA PHE A 645 -1.19 -22.81 -9.84
C PHE A 645 -1.88 -22.44 -8.52
N MET A 646 -2.46 -21.23 -8.41
CA MET A 646 -3.26 -20.80 -7.26
C MET A 646 -4.75 -20.71 -7.60
N TRP A 647 -5.09 -20.26 -8.81
CA TRP A 647 -6.43 -19.75 -9.13
C TRP A 647 -7.12 -20.40 -10.32
N GLY A 648 -6.48 -21.38 -10.96
CA GLY A 648 -7.04 -22.05 -12.12
C GLY A 648 -8.31 -22.83 -11.74
N LYS A 649 -9.36 -22.72 -12.56
CA LYS A 649 -10.63 -23.44 -12.33
C LYS A 649 -10.43 -24.94 -12.11
N ASN A 650 -9.49 -25.53 -12.83
CA ASN A 650 -9.21 -26.96 -12.79
C ASN A 650 -7.96 -27.31 -11.98
N ALA A 651 -7.37 -26.36 -11.23
CA ALA A 651 -6.12 -26.55 -10.49
C ALA A 651 -6.19 -27.77 -9.54
N LYS A 652 -7.37 -28.06 -8.97
CA LYS A 652 -7.57 -29.27 -8.18
C LYS A 652 -7.22 -30.54 -8.96
N THR A 653 -7.83 -30.73 -10.13
CA THR A 653 -7.73 -31.98 -10.89
C THR A 653 -6.39 -32.13 -11.62
N VAL A 654 -5.85 -31.03 -12.15
CA VAL A 654 -4.60 -31.08 -12.93
C VAL A 654 -3.34 -30.97 -12.08
N LEU A 655 -3.45 -30.48 -10.85
CA LEU A 655 -2.29 -30.20 -9.99
C LEU A 655 -2.46 -30.71 -8.55
N TYR A 656 -3.45 -30.21 -7.79
CA TYR A 656 -3.50 -30.45 -6.34
C TYR A 656 -3.71 -31.92 -5.97
N ASP A 657 -4.53 -32.65 -6.72
CA ASP A 657 -4.76 -34.09 -6.48
C ASP A 657 -3.45 -34.90 -6.61
N ARG A 658 -2.54 -34.49 -7.53
CA ARG A 658 -1.21 -35.10 -7.65
C ARG A 658 -0.32 -34.74 -6.46
N VAL A 659 -0.26 -33.46 -6.07
CA VAL A 659 0.52 -33.01 -4.90
C VAL A 659 0.11 -33.79 -3.65
N ILE A 660 -1.20 -33.90 -3.39
CA ILE A 660 -1.74 -34.63 -2.23
C ILE A 660 -1.42 -36.12 -2.30
N SER A 661 -1.47 -36.72 -3.50
CA SER A 661 -1.10 -38.12 -3.71
C SER A 661 0.37 -38.38 -3.36
N GLU A 662 1.29 -37.50 -3.78
CA GLU A 662 2.72 -37.63 -3.46
C GLU A 662 2.99 -37.45 -1.96
N ILE A 663 2.37 -36.45 -1.32
CA ILE A 663 2.45 -36.26 0.13
C ILE A 663 2.00 -37.53 0.87
N ARG A 664 0.88 -38.14 0.45
CA ARG A 664 0.37 -39.37 1.07
C ARG A 664 1.29 -40.57 0.90
N LYS A 665 1.94 -40.71 -0.27
CA LYS A 665 2.93 -41.78 -0.48
C LYS A 665 4.07 -41.66 0.51
N ILE A 666 4.56 -40.43 0.75
CA ILE A 666 5.65 -40.17 1.69
C ILE A 666 5.23 -40.43 3.14
N GLU A 667 4.04 -39.98 3.55
CA GLU A 667 3.53 -40.28 4.90
C GLU A 667 3.27 -41.79 5.09
N SER A 668 2.95 -42.53 4.03
CA SER A 668 2.78 -43.99 4.10
C SER A 668 4.09 -44.76 4.19
N SER A 669 5.20 -44.22 3.67
CA SER A 669 6.52 -44.85 3.74
C SER A 669 7.27 -44.55 5.03
N GLN A 670 6.83 -43.56 5.81
CA GLN A 670 7.39 -43.19 7.11
C GLN A 670 6.71 -43.91 8.30
N LYS A 671 5.60 -44.62 8.05
CA LYS A 671 4.95 -45.51 9.02
C LYS A 671 5.50 -46.92 8.90
#